data_AF-A0A0K8JHB0-F1
#
_entry.id   AF-A0A0K8JHB0-F1
#
_cell.length_a   1.000
_cell.length_b   1.000
_cell.length_c   1.000
_cell.angle_alpha   90.00
_cell.angle_beta   90.00
_cell.angle_gamma   90.00
#
_symmetry.space_group_name_H-M   'P 1'
#
loop_
_entity.id
_entity.type
_entity.pdbx_description
1 polymer ?
#
loop_
_entity_poly.entity_id
_entity_poly.type
_entity_poly.pdbx_seq_one_letter_code
_entity_poly.pdbx_strand_id
1 'polypeptide(L)'
;MDFVHLHTHTEYSLLDGASRISDLMKRTRELGMQSIAITDHGSMYGVIDFYKQAGKHGIKPIIGCEVYTAPRSRWEKTAVEGESYYHLILLAENNEGYRNLLELVSRAYTEGFYYKPRIDKELLIQYNRGLICLSACIAGEIPSLILRGELSKATELAQEYRDIFGRDNFFLELQDHGLPEQKQVNKHLLEMSKQLDIGIVATNDLHYVNKEDAECHDVLLCIQMGKTVDDVGRMRFPNQEFYLKSPEEMNGLFADWPEALLNTCKIAERCQVDFDFNTFHLPEFPVPDQLSADEYLHSLCKQELPKRYTTISQEITKRLAYELDVIKRMGYSSYFLIVWDFINYARQNHIPVGPGRGSAAGSIVAYLLRITNIDPLQYDLLFERFLNPERVTMPDIDIDFCYVQRSKIIDYVSSRYGADRVAQIITFGTMAAKAAIRDVGRALNMSYGEVDRIAKLVPNELGVTLKKALTMSMELRDAYQSEPSVRKLVDLAMAVEGLPRHASTHAAGLVIAKEPLTHYVPLQNSAEGFLTTQYDKDCVEEIGLLKMDLLGLRTLTVIGDCLQLLRDNRKIDIDIDNIPLADKVTCEMLANGDTVGVFQMESGGMTNLVKDLKPESFDDLIPLVALYRPGPLGSGMVADFIDGRHEKKKVTYLHPLLKPILQDTFGVILYQEQVMRIASELAGFTLGQADLLRRAMGKKKHEVLAAQRDNFLRGAERRGIEQKLAMEIFDLMAHFADYGFNKSHSAAYALVAYQTAYLKAHYPCEFMAALLSSVMGTNEKVGFYIEECRRRGIKICPPDINASQASFNVEGDSIRFGLAGVKNVGENAINNILTARQQGGHFTSIVDFCTRVDMRVVNKRVIESLVKCGAFDSIKAKRAQLLEVLDRAVEVAAGRQRDLASGQMGLFGEETLQDVDDLILPDIAELPIDRLLAYEKEMTGFYVTGHPLDKYRDKMKTLVPIGKISDYPEGKKIKIAGLITTAKRINTKSGEMMCFFTLEDFTEQIEVVVFPRLFQKSGAMLAVDMPVAVTGKINRNEDSNKIIADDLMVLDQFGPEVRITIRKDQENAHIFSQLKAVFNEFHGSAVVFLHLVDSARVIKTEQQYWITPSTAAIQAIESILGDNGVSIT
;
A
#
# COMPACT_ATOMS: atom_id res chain seq x y z
N MET A 1 28.62 -23.09 -38.17
CA MET A 1 28.40 -21.80 -38.86
C MET A 1 27.87 -20.84 -37.81
N ASP A 2 28.33 -19.60 -37.79
CA ASP A 2 27.90 -18.64 -36.76
C ASP A 2 26.41 -18.28 -36.94
N PHE A 3 25.72 -18.04 -35.83
CA PHE A 3 24.27 -17.75 -35.79
C PHE A 3 23.95 -16.80 -34.64
N VAL A 4 22.98 -15.92 -34.85
CA VAL A 4 22.49 -14.95 -33.85
C VAL A 4 20.96 -15.04 -33.75
N HIS A 5 20.43 -15.16 -32.53
CA HIS A 5 18.99 -15.07 -32.30
C HIS A 5 18.53 -13.61 -32.42
N LEU A 6 17.63 -13.36 -33.38
CA LEU A 6 17.05 -12.04 -33.68
C LEU A 6 15.59 -11.88 -33.24
N HIS A 7 14.96 -12.95 -32.77
CA HIS A 7 13.58 -12.97 -32.27
C HIS A 7 13.60 -13.68 -30.92
N THR A 8 13.47 -12.91 -29.84
CA THR A 8 13.71 -13.38 -28.47
C THR A 8 12.86 -12.61 -27.49
N HIS A 9 12.06 -13.35 -26.72
CA HIS A 9 11.24 -12.84 -25.64
C HIS A 9 11.92 -13.05 -24.29
N THR A 10 11.92 -11.99 -23.50
CA THR A 10 12.46 -11.94 -22.15
C THR A 10 11.33 -12.00 -21.12
N GLU A 11 11.68 -11.99 -19.84
CA GLU A 11 10.74 -11.86 -18.72
C GLU A 11 9.84 -10.60 -18.78
N TYR A 12 10.14 -9.65 -19.68
CA TYR A 12 9.34 -8.46 -19.92
C TYR A 12 8.25 -8.60 -20.99
N SER A 13 8.21 -9.69 -21.76
CA SER A 13 6.97 -10.18 -22.36
C SER A 13 6.04 -10.68 -21.25
N LEU A 14 5.37 -9.75 -20.56
CA LEU A 14 4.74 -10.00 -19.25
C LEU A 14 3.82 -11.24 -19.24
N LEU A 15 4.21 -12.23 -18.43
CA LEU A 15 3.53 -13.53 -18.22
C LEU A 15 3.44 -14.44 -19.46
N ASP A 16 4.24 -14.15 -20.50
CA ASP A 16 4.41 -14.98 -21.70
C ASP A 16 5.88 -15.40 -21.84
N GLY A 17 6.81 -14.46 -21.69
CA GLY A 17 8.24 -14.75 -21.63
C GLY A 17 8.71 -15.20 -20.24
N ALA A 18 9.46 -16.30 -20.20
CA ALA A 18 10.11 -16.84 -19.00
C ALA A 18 11.64 -16.69 -19.02
N SER A 19 12.21 -16.08 -20.07
CA SER A 19 13.65 -15.87 -20.20
C SER A 19 14.15 -14.72 -19.32
N ARG A 20 14.70 -15.03 -18.14
CA ARG A 20 15.37 -14.02 -17.31
C ARG A 20 16.56 -13.45 -18.05
N ILE A 21 16.69 -12.12 -18.10
CA ILE A 21 17.74 -11.45 -18.90
C ILE A 21 19.13 -11.92 -18.45
N SER A 22 19.36 -12.04 -17.14
CA SER A 22 20.66 -12.47 -16.61
C SER A 22 21.04 -13.91 -17.00
N ASP A 23 20.09 -14.85 -16.92
CA ASP A 23 20.30 -16.25 -17.30
C ASP A 23 20.44 -16.41 -18.81
N LEU A 24 19.66 -15.65 -19.58
CA LEU A 24 19.73 -15.58 -21.04
C LEU A 24 21.13 -15.14 -21.48
N MET A 25 21.67 -14.04 -20.93
CA MET A 25 23.02 -13.55 -21.27
C MET A 25 24.11 -14.56 -20.90
N LYS A 26 23.99 -15.20 -19.74
CA LYS A 26 24.93 -16.24 -19.33
C LYS A 26 24.93 -17.41 -20.31
N ARG A 27 23.74 -17.91 -20.68
CA ARG A 27 23.60 -19.04 -21.60
C ARG A 27 24.08 -18.69 -23.02
N THR A 28 23.77 -17.51 -23.52
CA THR A 28 24.26 -17.01 -24.82
C THR A 28 25.79 -17.07 -24.90
N ARG A 29 26.48 -16.64 -23.84
CA ARG A 29 27.94 -16.72 -23.74
C ARG A 29 28.45 -18.16 -23.67
N GLU A 30 27.79 -19.04 -22.91
CA GLU A 30 28.15 -20.46 -22.82
C GLU A 30 28.04 -21.18 -24.18
N LEU A 31 27.08 -20.77 -25.00
CA LEU A 31 26.87 -21.27 -26.36
C LEU A 31 27.79 -20.61 -27.41
N GLY A 32 28.70 -19.72 -27.00
CA GLY A 32 29.68 -19.08 -27.87
C GLY A 32 29.15 -17.93 -28.76
N MET A 33 27.87 -17.56 -28.61
CA MET A 33 27.27 -16.47 -29.39
C MET A 33 27.76 -15.10 -28.89
N GLN A 34 28.06 -14.20 -29.84
CA GLN A 34 28.59 -12.86 -29.55
C GLN A 34 27.51 -11.77 -29.50
N SER A 35 26.31 -12.06 -30.00
CA SER A 35 25.20 -11.10 -30.11
C SER A 35 23.87 -11.79 -29.85
N ILE A 36 22.87 -11.04 -29.41
CA ILE A 36 21.47 -11.50 -29.26
C ILE A 36 20.51 -10.31 -29.27
N ALA A 37 19.32 -10.48 -29.84
CA ALA A 37 18.28 -9.46 -29.85
C ALA A 37 17.31 -9.56 -28.67
N ILE A 38 16.69 -8.42 -28.33
CA ILE A 38 15.48 -8.34 -27.50
C ILE A 38 14.33 -7.91 -28.41
N THR A 39 13.23 -8.66 -28.41
CA THR A 39 12.04 -8.37 -29.22
C THR A 39 10.78 -8.70 -28.42
N ASP A 40 10.65 -8.14 -27.22
CA ASP A 40 9.48 -8.37 -26.37
C ASP A 40 8.17 -7.93 -27.05
N HIS A 41 7.06 -8.52 -26.61
CA HIS A 41 5.74 -8.29 -27.18
C HIS A 41 5.25 -6.86 -26.97
N GLY A 42 5.24 -6.08 -28.04
CA GLY A 42 4.62 -4.76 -28.14
C GLY A 42 5.11 -3.73 -27.12
N SER A 43 6.23 -3.98 -26.44
CA SER A 43 6.74 -3.18 -25.33
C SER A 43 8.26 -3.25 -25.28
N MET A 44 8.88 -2.29 -24.60
CA MET A 44 10.34 -2.17 -24.53
C MET A 44 10.86 -2.19 -23.09
N TYR A 45 10.05 -2.65 -22.13
CA TYR A 45 10.34 -2.53 -20.69
C TYR A 45 11.76 -2.93 -20.27
N GLY A 46 12.30 -4.04 -20.82
CA GLY A 46 13.59 -4.62 -20.43
C GLY A 46 14.81 -4.10 -21.19
N VAL A 47 14.68 -3.13 -22.10
CA VAL A 47 15.76 -2.75 -23.04
C VAL A 47 17.03 -2.26 -22.35
N ILE A 48 16.91 -1.39 -21.33
CA ILE A 48 18.08 -0.83 -20.63
C ILE A 48 18.79 -1.91 -19.81
N ASP A 49 18.04 -2.76 -19.10
CA ASP A 49 18.60 -3.87 -18.35
C ASP A 49 19.25 -4.90 -19.27
N PHE A 50 18.63 -5.22 -20.40
CA PHE A 50 19.19 -6.10 -21.43
C PHE A 50 20.52 -5.55 -21.97
N TYR A 51 20.58 -4.27 -22.33
CA TYR A 51 21.80 -3.62 -22.81
C TYR A 51 22.94 -3.71 -21.78
N LYS A 52 22.66 -3.40 -20.52
CA LYS A 52 23.65 -3.43 -19.44
C LYS A 52 24.12 -4.84 -19.11
N GLN A 53 23.22 -5.83 -19.09
CA GLN A 53 23.59 -7.22 -18.84
C GLN A 53 24.40 -7.80 -20.00
N ALA A 54 24.03 -7.50 -21.24
CA ALA A 54 24.82 -7.87 -22.41
C ALA A 54 26.26 -7.33 -22.30
N GLY A 55 26.41 -6.04 -21.98
CA GLY A 55 27.71 -5.41 -21.76
C GLY A 55 28.55 -6.07 -20.66
N LYS A 56 27.95 -6.44 -19.53
CA LYS A 56 28.65 -7.17 -18.43
C LYS A 56 29.18 -8.54 -18.88
N HIS A 57 28.46 -9.20 -19.79
CA HIS A 57 28.83 -10.52 -20.29
C HIS A 57 29.71 -10.48 -21.55
N GLY A 58 29.95 -9.29 -22.12
CA GLY A 58 30.72 -9.12 -23.36
C GLY A 58 29.93 -9.51 -24.61
N ILE A 59 28.60 -9.44 -24.56
CA ILE A 59 27.68 -9.74 -25.66
C ILE A 59 27.20 -8.42 -26.26
N LYS A 60 27.10 -8.35 -27.59
CA LYS A 60 26.53 -7.20 -28.31
C LYS A 60 24.99 -7.28 -28.28
N PRO A 61 24.28 -6.33 -27.62
CA PRO A 61 22.83 -6.31 -27.63
C PRO A 61 22.29 -5.77 -28.95
N ILE A 62 21.23 -6.37 -29.47
CA ILE A 62 20.45 -5.86 -30.60
C ILE A 62 19.08 -5.44 -30.07
N ILE A 63 18.71 -4.17 -30.25
CA ILE A 63 17.47 -3.63 -29.69
C ILE A 63 16.35 -3.75 -30.72
N GLY A 64 15.24 -4.37 -30.32
CA GLY A 64 14.07 -4.53 -31.17
C GLY A 64 12.78 -4.64 -30.36
N CYS A 65 11.69 -4.90 -31.07
CA CYS A 65 10.35 -5.11 -30.51
C CYS A 65 9.54 -5.96 -31.50
N GLU A 66 8.77 -6.92 -30.98
CA GLU A 66 7.71 -7.54 -31.78
C GLU A 66 6.44 -6.69 -31.65
N VAL A 67 6.21 -5.83 -32.63
CA VAL A 67 5.06 -4.92 -32.63
C VAL A 67 3.82 -5.63 -33.16
N TYR A 68 2.66 -5.22 -32.64
CA TYR A 68 1.38 -5.68 -33.18
C TYR A 68 0.94 -4.74 -34.30
N THR A 69 0.55 -5.27 -35.47
CA THR A 69 0.00 -4.46 -36.57
C THR A 69 -1.51 -4.65 -36.67
N ALA A 70 -2.25 -3.55 -36.80
CA ALA A 70 -3.69 -3.59 -37.02
C ALA A 70 -3.98 -4.05 -38.46
N PRO A 71 -5.02 -4.88 -38.70
CA PRO A 71 -5.36 -5.34 -40.04
C PRO A 71 -5.71 -4.22 -41.04
N ARG A 72 -6.18 -3.07 -40.53
CA ARG A 72 -6.50 -1.88 -41.33
C ARG A 72 -5.93 -0.61 -40.71
N SER A 73 -6.53 -0.14 -39.61
CA SER A 73 -6.11 1.07 -38.93
C SER A 73 -6.03 0.86 -37.42
N ARG A 74 -5.07 1.51 -36.77
CA ARG A 74 -4.88 1.45 -35.31
C ARG A 74 -6.10 1.97 -34.53
N TRP A 75 -6.90 2.85 -35.13
CA TRP A 75 -8.11 3.44 -34.53
C TRP A 75 -9.32 2.49 -34.52
N GLU A 76 -9.32 1.44 -35.33
CA GLU A 76 -10.45 0.51 -35.44
C GLU A 76 -10.41 -0.55 -34.33
N LYS A 77 -11.52 -0.72 -33.61
CA LYS A 77 -11.69 -1.70 -32.52
C LYS A 77 -12.53 -2.91 -32.94
N THR A 78 -12.35 -3.37 -34.18
CA THR A 78 -13.07 -4.51 -34.74
C THR A 78 -12.09 -5.51 -35.34
N ALA A 79 -12.40 -6.79 -35.17
CA ALA A 79 -11.66 -7.85 -35.85
C ALA A 79 -12.02 -7.85 -37.35
N VAL A 80 -11.03 -8.14 -38.18
CA VAL A 80 -11.18 -8.26 -39.63
C VAL A 80 -10.85 -9.70 -39.98
N GLU A 81 -11.82 -10.41 -40.56
CA GLU A 81 -11.66 -11.82 -40.95
C GLU A 81 -11.23 -12.73 -39.76
N GLY A 82 -11.67 -12.38 -38.55
CA GLY A 82 -11.35 -13.11 -37.31
C GLY A 82 -10.09 -12.61 -36.61
N GLU A 83 -9.26 -11.80 -37.27
CA GLU A 83 -8.00 -11.31 -36.72
C GLU A 83 -8.13 -9.90 -36.15
N SER A 84 -7.59 -9.71 -34.95
CA SER A 84 -7.59 -8.39 -34.28
C SER A 84 -6.27 -7.64 -34.45
N TYR A 85 -5.20 -8.37 -34.75
CA TYR A 85 -3.83 -7.88 -34.98
C TYR A 85 -2.97 -8.97 -35.60
N TYR A 86 -1.83 -8.58 -36.16
CA TYR A 86 -0.75 -9.47 -36.60
C TYR A 86 0.56 -9.11 -35.90
N HIS A 87 1.57 -9.99 -36.01
CA HIS A 87 2.90 -9.75 -35.47
C HIS A 87 3.85 -9.20 -36.55
N LEU A 88 4.81 -8.37 -36.15
CA LEU A 88 5.87 -7.85 -37.00
C LEU A 88 7.13 -7.58 -36.16
N ILE A 89 8.31 -8.01 -36.61
CA ILE A 89 9.55 -7.78 -35.88
C ILE A 89 10.25 -6.54 -36.43
N LEU A 90 10.58 -5.60 -35.55
CA LEU A 90 11.37 -4.41 -35.87
C LEU A 90 12.64 -4.39 -35.03
N LEU A 91 13.79 -4.24 -35.70
CA LEU A 91 15.11 -4.11 -35.09
C LEU A 91 15.68 -2.73 -35.39
N ALA A 92 16.23 -2.07 -34.37
CA ALA A 92 16.92 -0.80 -34.55
C ALA A 92 18.32 -1.06 -35.14
N GLU A 93 18.56 -0.60 -36.36
CA GLU A 93 19.88 -0.63 -36.99
C GLU A 93 20.82 0.40 -36.35
N ASN A 94 20.28 1.54 -35.92
CA ASN A 94 21.05 2.64 -35.33
C ASN A 94 20.20 3.48 -34.36
N ASN A 95 20.78 4.53 -33.78
CA ASN A 95 20.07 5.43 -32.85
C ASN A 95 18.86 6.16 -33.48
N GLU A 96 18.82 6.39 -34.80
CA GLU A 96 17.61 6.92 -35.48
C GLU A 96 16.51 5.85 -35.50
N GLY A 97 16.86 4.61 -35.83
CA GLY A 97 15.96 3.45 -35.72
C GLY A 97 15.42 3.27 -34.31
N TYR A 98 16.27 3.38 -33.29
CA TYR A 98 15.85 3.28 -31.90
C TYR A 98 14.81 4.36 -31.55
N ARG A 99 15.03 5.63 -31.95
CA ARG A 99 14.04 6.71 -31.74
C ARG A 99 12.72 6.44 -32.45
N ASN A 100 12.77 5.95 -33.68
CA ASN A 100 11.56 5.57 -34.42
C ASN A 100 10.82 4.40 -33.73
N LEU A 101 11.56 3.45 -33.17
CA LEU A 101 10.99 2.35 -32.39
C LEU A 101 10.30 2.84 -31.11
N LEU A 102 10.90 3.81 -30.39
CA LEU A 102 10.27 4.46 -29.24
C LEU A 102 8.94 5.10 -29.61
N GLU A 103 8.89 5.80 -30.75
CA GLU A 103 7.69 6.50 -31.23
C GLU A 103 6.60 5.52 -31.66
N LEU A 104 6.96 4.47 -32.41
CA LEU A 104 6.03 3.42 -32.83
C LEU A 104 5.40 2.70 -31.65
N VAL A 105 6.22 2.25 -30.69
CA VAL A 105 5.75 1.55 -29.48
C VAL A 105 4.91 2.47 -28.61
N SER A 106 5.29 3.74 -28.48
CA SER A 106 4.51 4.72 -27.71
C SER A 106 3.13 4.94 -28.32
N ARG A 107 3.05 5.17 -29.64
CA ARG A 107 1.77 5.36 -30.36
C ARG A 107 0.90 4.11 -30.34
N ALA A 108 1.51 2.93 -30.34
CA ALA A 108 0.78 1.67 -30.19
C ALA A 108 -0.03 1.63 -28.89
N TYR A 109 0.53 2.15 -27.79
CA TYR A 109 -0.16 2.24 -26.50
C TYR A 109 -1.08 3.46 -26.35
N THR A 110 -0.69 4.62 -26.91
CA THR A 110 -1.44 5.86 -26.72
C THR A 110 -2.62 6.01 -27.67
N GLU A 111 -2.47 5.51 -28.91
CA GLU A 111 -3.46 5.65 -29.99
C GLU A 111 -4.12 4.30 -30.34
N GLY A 112 -3.32 3.23 -30.48
CA GLY A 112 -3.74 1.97 -31.10
C GLY A 112 -4.18 0.84 -30.16
N PHE A 113 -4.28 1.11 -28.86
CA PHE A 113 -4.56 0.08 -27.87
C PHE A 113 -6.01 -0.43 -27.98
N TYR A 114 -6.15 -1.73 -28.24
CA TYR A 114 -7.43 -2.45 -28.17
C TYR A 114 -7.35 -3.58 -27.15
N TYR A 115 -6.96 -4.80 -27.57
CA TYR A 115 -6.53 -5.87 -26.67
C TYR A 115 -5.01 -5.87 -26.46
N LYS A 116 -4.29 -5.38 -27.46
CA LYS A 116 -2.83 -5.24 -27.52
C LYS A 116 -2.51 -3.84 -28.08
N PRO A 117 -1.30 -3.30 -27.82
CA PRO A 117 -0.86 -2.02 -28.39
C PRO A 117 -0.52 -2.21 -29.88
N ARG A 118 -1.35 -1.67 -30.79
CA ARG A 118 -1.19 -1.92 -32.23
C ARG A 118 -0.73 -0.67 -32.99
N ILE A 119 0.15 -0.85 -33.96
CA ILE A 119 0.49 0.17 -34.96
C ILE A 119 -0.25 -0.11 -36.28
N ASP A 120 -0.06 0.75 -37.27
CA ASP A 120 -0.54 0.53 -38.64
C ASP A 120 0.51 0.95 -39.68
N LYS A 121 0.19 0.70 -40.96
CA LYS A 121 1.09 0.98 -42.08
C LYS A 121 1.38 2.47 -42.25
N GLU A 122 0.46 3.35 -41.85
CA GLU A 122 0.69 4.81 -41.86
C GLU A 122 1.85 5.18 -40.94
N LEU A 123 1.84 4.67 -39.70
CA LEU A 123 2.94 4.88 -38.76
C LEU A 123 4.24 4.25 -39.26
N LEU A 124 4.19 3.05 -39.85
CA LEU A 124 5.38 2.41 -40.42
C LEU A 124 5.99 3.25 -41.55
N ILE A 125 5.17 3.80 -42.46
CA ILE A 125 5.64 4.69 -43.52
C ILE A 125 6.27 5.95 -42.92
N GLN A 126 5.74 6.48 -41.82
CA GLN A 126 6.28 7.67 -41.18
C GLN A 126 7.62 7.40 -40.46
N TYR A 127 7.75 6.25 -39.78
CA TYR A 127 8.85 5.93 -38.88
C TYR A 127 9.71 4.72 -39.34
N ASN A 128 9.91 4.53 -40.65
CA ASN A 128 10.66 3.38 -41.19
C ASN A 128 12.19 3.50 -41.10
N ARG A 129 12.74 4.71 -40.98
CA ARG A 129 14.19 4.92 -41.15
C ARG A 129 15.01 4.29 -40.03
N GLY A 130 16.14 3.67 -40.39
CA GLY A 130 17.03 3.00 -39.45
C GLY A 130 16.44 1.74 -38.81
N LEU A 131 15.32 1.21 -39.33
CA LEU A 131 14.71 -0.04 -38.88
C LEU A 131 14.93 -1.16 -39.89
N ILE A 132 15.22 -2.35 -39.37
CA ILE A 132 15.20 -3.61 -40.10
C ILE A 132 13.94 -4.36 -39.67
N CYS A 133 13.17 -4.85 -40.64
CA CYS A 133 11.88 -5.48 -40.46
C CYS A 133 11.91 -6.96 -40.87
N LEU A 134 11.38 -7.84 -40.04
CA LEU A 134 11.22 -9.27 -40.34
C LEU A 134 9.72 -9.62 -40.39
N SER A 135 9.35 -10.55 -41.28
CA SER A 135 7.94 -10.92 -41.52
C SER A 135 7.22 -11.64 -40.36
N ALA A 136 7.90 -11.85 -39.22
CA ALA A 136 7.41 -12.47 -37.99
C ALA A 136 7.05 -13.97 -38.09
N CYS A 137 6.51 -14.49 -36.98
CA CYS A 137 6.09 -15.88 -36.80
C CYS A 137 4.81 -16.19 -37.59
N ILE A 138 4.19 -17.36 -37.34
CA ILE A 138 2.94 -17.77 -38.02
C ILE A 138 1.76 -16.80 -37.79
N ALA A 139 1.81 -15.98 -36.73
CA ALA A 139 0.84 -14.91 -36.44
C ALA A 139 1.16 -13.59 -37.19
N GLY A 140 2.21 -13.56 -38.00
CA GLY A 140 2.51 -12.44 -38.89
C GLY A 140 1.51 -12.32 -40.03
N GLU A 141 1.37 -11.12 -40.59
CA GLU A 141 0.36 -10.80 -41.62
C GLU A 141 0.58 -11.62 -42.90
N ILE A 142 1.84 -11.75 -43.35
CA ILE A 142 2.22 -12.54 -44.54
C ILE A 142 1.99 -14.05 -44.29
N PRO A 143 2.55 -14.68 -43.24
CA PRO A 143 2.27 -16.08 -42.91
C PRO A 143 0.77 -16.40 -42.79
N SER A 144 -0.01 -15.52 -42.15
CA SER A 144 -1.45 -15.69 -41.98
C SER A 144 -2.21 -15.72 -43.31
N LEU A 145 -1.82 -14.89 -44.28
CA LEU A 145 -2.41 -14.93 -45.63
C LEU A 145 -2.04 -16.22 -46.38
N ILE A 146 -0.81 -16.72 -46.20
CA ILE A 146 -0.38 -18.00 -46.80
C ILE A 146 -1.20 -19.17 -46.25
N LEU A 147 -1.43 -19.20 -44.94
CA LEU A 147 -2.23 -20.25 -44.29
C LEU A 147 -3.70 -20.21 -44.73
N ARG A 148 -4.23 -19.03 -45.05
CA ARG A 148 -5.57 -18.85 -45.63
C ARG A 148 -5.65 -19.16 -47.13
N GLY A 149 -4.52 -19.45 -47.78
CA GLY A 149 -4.44 -19.75 -49.22
C GLY A 149 -4.45 -18.51 -50.13
N GLU A 150 -4.28 -17.31 -49.56
CA GLU A 150 -4.33 -16.03 -50.27
C GLU A 150 -2.95 -15.58 -50.75
N LEU A 151 -2.27 -16.44 -51.52
CA LEU A 151 -0.86 -16.26 -51.90
C LEU A 151 -0.58 -14.98 -52.70
N SER A 152 -1.52 -14.53 -53.53
CA SER A 152 -1.36 -13.28 -54.30
C SER A 152 -1.30 -12.06 -53.36
N LYS A 153 -2.20 -12.00 -52.38
CA LYS A 153 -2.21 -10.93 -51.38
C LYS A 153 -0.95 -10.97 -50.50
N ALA A 154 -0.50 -12.16 -50.12
CA ALA A 154 0.75 -12.32 -49.37
C ALA A 154 1.96 -11.76 -50.15
N THR A 155 2.00 -11.99 -51.47
CA THR A 155 3.07 -11.48 -52.36
C THR A 155 3.00 -9.97 -52.51
N GLU A 156 1.81 -9.40 -52.72
CA GLU A 156 1.59 -7.95 -52.79
C GLU A 156 2.00 -7.26 -51.47
N LEU A 157 1.65 -7.87 -50.34
CA LEU A 157 2.00 -7.36 -49.02
C LEU A 157 3.51 -7.41 -48.75
N ALA A 158 4.19 -8.48 -49.18
CA ALA A 158 5.65 -8.56 -49.08
C ALA A 158 6.34 -7.47 -49.92
N GLN A 159 5.78 -7.12 -51.09
CA GLN A 159 6.26 -5.99 -51.87
C GLN A 159 6.03 -4.67 -51.13
N GLU A 160 4.85 -4.47 -50.55
CA GLU A 160 4.52 -3.26 -49.78
C GLU A 160 5.50 -3.06 -48.62
N TYR A 161 5.76 -4.08 -47.80
CA TYR A 161 6.74 -3.98 -46.71
C TYR A 161 8.17 -3.72 -47.21
N ARG A 162 8.59 -4.37 -48.29
CA ARG A 162 9.88 -4.09 -48.93
C ARG A 162 9.97 -2.64 -49.41
N ASP A 163 8.89 -2.09 -49.94
CA ASP A 163 8.86 -0.71 -50.44
C ASP A 163 8.83 0.32 -49.29
N ILE A 164 8.27 -0.04 -48.12
CA ILE A 164 8.29 0.78 -46.89
C ILE A 164 9.70 0.85 -46.27
N PHE A 165 10.34 -0.29 -46.05
CA PHE A 165 11.62 -0.35 -45.32
C PHE A 165 12.85 -0.25 -46.23
N GLY A 166 12.68 -0.61 -47.50
CA GLY A 166 13.76 -0.76 -48.48
C GLY A 166 14.20 -2.22 -48.66
N ARG A 167 14.79 -2.49 -49.84
CA ARG A 167 15.19 -3.85 -50.28
C ARG A 167 16.12 -4.56 -49.30
N ASP A 168 17.05 -3.83 -48.68
CA ASP A 168 18.06 -4.40 -47.77
C ASP A 168 17.61 -4.41 -46.30
N ASN A 169 16.40 -3.93 -45.99
CA ASN A 169 15.91 -3.75 -44.63
C ASN A 169 14.65 -4.57 -44.33
N PHE A 170 14.07 -5.25 -45.33
CA PHE A 170 12.96 -6.17 -45.12
C PHE A 170 13.41 -7.60 -45.40
N PHE A 171 13.15 -8.52 -44.48
CA PHE A 171 13.51 -9.92 -44.59
C PHE A 171 12.31 -10.83 -44.34
N LEU A 172 12.24 -11.94 -45.07
CA LEU A 172 11.28 -13.01 -44.82
C LEU A 172 11.84 -13.92 -43.73
N GLU A 173 11.12 -14.01 -42.62
CA GLU A 173 11.51 -14.77 -41.44
C GLU A 173 11.12 -16.24 -41.56
N LEU A 174 12.09 -17.13 -41.37
CA LEU A 174 11.93 -18.58 -41.41
C LEU A 174 12.10 -19.16 -40.00
N GLN A 175 11.13 -19.96 -39.58
CA GLN A 175 11.12 -20.64 -38.29
C GLN A 175 10.78 -22.12 -38.49
N ASP A 176 11.41 -23.03 -37.75
CA ASP A 176 11.08 -24.46 -37.78
C ASP A 176 11.08 -25.07 -36.37
N HIS A 177 9.87 -25.25 -35.84
CA HIS A 177 9.59 -25.93 -34.58
C HIS A 177 9.00 -27.32 -34.82
N GLY A 178 9.02 -27.83 -36.06
CA GLY A 178 8.39 -29.09 -36.43
C GLY A 178 6.89 -29.01 -36.72
N LEU A 179 6.33 -27.80 -36.86
CA LEU A 179 4.91 -27.59 -37.11
C LEU A 179 4.56 -27.73 -38.60
N PRO A 180 3.46 -28.42 -38.97
CA PRO A 180 3.00 -28.52 -40.36
C PRO A 180 2.77 -27.16 -41.03
N GLU A 181 2.21 -26.21 -40.28
CA GLU A 181 1.90 -24.85 -40.71
C GLU A 181 3.17 -24.10 -41.12
N GLN A 182 4.24 -24.21 -40.32
CA GLN A 182 5.53 -23.58 -40.61
C GLN A 182 6.18 -24.16 -41.86
N LYS A 183 6.07 -25.47 -42.11
CA LYS A 183 6.56 -26.08 -43.35
C LYS A 183 5.85 -25.55 -44.59
N GLN A 184 4.53 -25.36 -44.50
CA GLN A 184 3.74 -24.76 -45.57
C GLN A 184 4.14 -23.29 -45.81
N VAL A 185 4.26 -22.51 -44.73
CA VAL A 185 4.65 -21.09 -44.79
C VAL A 185 6.06 -20.94 -45.36
N ASN A 186 7.06 -21.62 -44.80
CA ASN A 186 8.47 -21.53 -45.21
C ASN A 186 8.66 -21.83 -46.70
N LYS A 187 7.94 -22.83 -47.24
CA LYS A 187 7.98 -23.14 -48.67
C LYS A 187 7.61 -21.92 -49.53
N HIS A 188 6.50 -21.27 -49.21
CA HIS A 188 6.02 -20.10 -49.98
C HIS A 188 6.86 -18.85 -49.71
N LEU A 189 7.37 -18.67 -48.50
CA LEU A 189 8.33 -17.59 -48.19
C LEU A 189 9.60 -17.72 -49.04
N LEU A 190 10.13 -18.93 -49.22
CA LEU A 190 11.29 -19.20 -50.09
C LEU A 190 10.99 -18.95 -51.57
N GLU A 191 9.79 -19.27 -52.04
CA GLU A 191 9.34 -18.94 -53.41
C GLU A 191 9.24 -17.42 -53.61
N MET A 192 8.63 -16.70 -52.65
CA MET A 192 8.51 -15.24 -52.68
C MET A 192 9.87 -14.54 -52.60
N SER A 193 10.79 -15.04 -51.77
CA SER A 193 12.16 -14.52 -51.67
C SER A 193 12.83 -14.48 -53.05
N LYS A 194 12.74 -15.58 -53.81
CA LYS A 194 13.31 -15.66 -55.18
C LYS A 194 12.59 -14.76 -56.18
N GLN A 195 11.26 -14.64 -56.06
CA GLN A 195 10.46 -13.85 -56.99
C GLN A 195 10.63 -12.34 -56.79
N LEU A 196 10.71 -11.90 -55.54
CA LEU A 196 10.73 -10.48 -55.16
C LEU A 196 12.12 -9.94 -54.84
N ASP A 197 13.12 -10.83 -54.82
CA ASP A 197 14.48 -10.57 -54.38
C ASP A 197 14.53 -9.95 -52.99
N ILE A 198 13.89 -10.64 -52.04
CA ILE A 198 13.85 -10.29 -50.62
C ILE A 198 14.70 -11.31 -49.86
N GLY A 199 15.59 -10.85 -48.98
CA GLY A 199 16.43 -11.73 -48.18
C GLY A 199 15.64 -12.59 -47.20
N ILE A 200 16.15 -13.78 -46.90
CA ILE A 200 15.60 -14.67 -45.85
C ILE A 200 16.43 -14.60 -44.58
N VAL A 201 15.80 -14.79 -43.42
CA VAL A 201 16.49 -14.84 -42.12
C VAL A 201 15.90 -15.95 -41.25
N ALA A 202 16.74 -16.69 -40.54
CA ALA A 202 16.30 -17.76 -39.63
C ALA A 202 16.22 -17.25 -38.19
N THR A 203 15.16 -17.61 -37.48
CA THR A 203 14.95 -17.30 -36.05
C THR A 203 14.29 -18.48 -35.33
N ASN A 204 14.16 -18.41 -34.00
CA ASN A 204 13.55 -19.47 -33.19
C ASN A 204 12.51 -18.98 -32.16
N ASP A 205 12.09 -17.72 -32.21
CA ASP A 205 10.99 -17.19 -31.38
C ASP A 205 11.00 -17.67 -29.91
N LEU A 206 12.15 -17.52 -29.26
CA LEU A 206 12.37 -18.18 -27.98
C LEU A 206 11.69 -17.45 -26.83
N HIS A 207 11.07 -18.21 -25.93
CA HIS A 207 10.30 -17.74 -24.77
C HIS A 207 10.90 -18.17 -23.43
N TYR A 208 11.86 -19.11 -23.44
CA TYR A 208 12.56 -19.58 -22.25
C TYR A 208 14.02 -19.93 -22.55
N VAL A 209 14.88 -20.03 -21.52
CA VAL A 209 16.33 -20.18 -21.72
C VAL A 209 16.71 -21.61 -22.08
N ASN A 210 16.27 -22.60 -21.30
CA ASN A 210 16.61 -24.01 -21.50
C ASN A 210 15.38 -24.82 -21.87
N LYS A 211 15.57 -25.96 -22.55
CA LYS A 211 14.47 -26.83 -22.99
C LYS A 211 13.62 -27.33 -21.81
N GLU A 212 14.23 -27.53 -20.66
CA GLU A 212 13.59 -27.99 -19.42
C GLU A 212 12.63 -26.95 -18.83
N ASP A 213 12.77 -25.68 -19.18
CA ASP A 213 11.96 -24.58 -18.67
C ASP A 213 10.54 -24.54 -19.29
N ALA A 214 10.26 -25.39 -20.28
CA ALA A 214 8.98 -25.45 -20.98
C ALA A 214 7.78 -25.74 -20.05
N GLU A 215 7.96 -26.54 -19.00
CA GLU A 215 6.89 -26.78 -18.01
C GLU A 215 6.61 -25.53 -17.16
N CYS A 216 7.65 -24.79 -16.79
CA CYS A 216 7.51 -23.53 -16.05
C CYS A 216 6.79 -22.48 -16.89
N HIS A 217 7.16 -22.36 -18.17
CA HIS A 217 6.51 -21.49 -19.13
C HIS A 217 5.01 -21.82 -19.30
N ASP A 218 4.66 -23.11 -19.41
CA ASP A 218 3.26 -23.54 -19.51
C ASP A 218 2.42 -23.11 -18.29
N VAL A 219 3.00 -23.18 -17.10
CA VAL A 219 2.37 -22.70 -15.86
C VAL A 219 2.24 -21.18 -15.86
N LEU A 220 3.24 -20.45 -16.35
CA LEU A 220 3.22 -18.99 -16.46
C LEU A 220 2.05 -18.51 -17.35
N LEU A 221 1.84 -19.15 -18.51
CA LEU A 221 0.67 -18.91 -19.37
C LEU A 221 -0.65 -19.17 -18.65
N CYS A 222 -0.75 -20.25 -17.86
CA CYS A 222 -1.94 -20.54 -17.06
C CYS A 222 -2.21 -19.42 -16.04
N ILE A 223 -1.17 -18.88 -15.40
CA ILE A 223 -1.27 -17.75 -14.47
C ILE A 223 -1.81 -16.51 -15.20
N GLN A 224 -1.30 -16.20 -16.39
CA GLN A 224 -1.72 -15.06 -17.21
C GLN A 224 -3.21 -15.12 -17.57
N MET A 225 -3.67 -16.28 -18.03
CA MET A 225 -5.05 -16.48 -18.47
C MET A 225 -6.05 -16.66 -17.33
N GLY A 226 -5.57 -16.84 -16.09
CA GLY A 226 -6.42 -17.22 -14.96
C GLY A 226 -7.04 -18.63 -15.12
N LYS A 227 -6.35 -19.52 -15.82
CA LYS A 227 -6.76 -20.91 -16.08
C LYS A 227 -5.91 -21.91 -15.31
N THR A 228 -6.33 -23.17 -15.29
CA THR A 228 -5.54 -24.27 -14.71
C THR A 228 -4.86 -25.09 -15.79
N VAL A 229 -3.80 -25.82 -15.43
CA VAL A 229 -3.09 -26.74 -16.34
C VAL A 229 -3.98 -27.87 -16.88
N ASP A 230 -5.09 -28.15 -16.19
CA ASP A 230 -6.08 -29.18 -16.55
C ASP A 230 -7.16 -28.67 -17.53
N ASP A 231 -7.25 -27.35 -17.78
CA ASP A 231 -8.23 -26.78 -18.70
C ASP A 231 -7.91 -27.15 -20.16
N VAL A 232 -8.85 -27.80 -20.84
CA VAL A 232 -8.69 -28.27 -22.24
C VAL A 232 -8.61 -27.11 -23.23
N GLY A 233 -9.25 -25.97 -22.94
CA GLY A 233 -9.29 -24.79 -23.81
C GLY A 233 -8.24 -23.73 -23.48
N ARG A 234 -7.18 -24.08 -22.77
CA ARG A 234 -6.11 -23.15 -22.40
C ARG A 234 -5.12 -22.94 -23.56
N MET A 235 -4.53 -21.75 -23.62
CA MET A 235 -3.37 -21.49 -24.47
C MET A 235 -2.19 -22.35 -23.98
N ARG A 236 -1.57 -23.06 -24.91
CA ARG A 236 -0.40 -23.90 -24.69
C ARG A 236 0.42 -23.90 -25.96
N PHE A 237 1.73 -23.82 -25.81
CA PHE A 237 2.63 -23.94 -26.96
C PHE A 237 2.63 -25.39 -27.47
N PRO A 238 2.66 -25.60 -28.80
CA PRO A 238 2.41 -26.91 -29.39
C PRO A 238 3.46 -27.96 -29.02
N ASN A 239 4.68 -27.53 -28.66
CA ASN A 239 5.78 -28.38 -28.20
C ASN A 239 6.79 -27.58 -27.34
N GLN A 240 7.97 -28.15 -27.11
CA GLN A 240 9.02 -27.63 -26.21
C GLN A 240 10.21 -27.00 -26.97
N GLU A 241 10.01 -26.52 -28.21
CA GLU A 241 11.12 -26.10 -29.09
C GLU A 241 11.43 -24.58 -29.04
N PHE A 242 10.82 -23.84 -28.13
CA PHE A 242 10.88 -22.36 -28.03
C PHE A 242 11.92 -21.89 -27.00
N TYR A 243 13.10 -22.50 -27.00
CA TYR A 243 14.21 -22.15 -26.11
C TYR A 243 15.41 -21.56 -26.87
N LEU A 244 16.44 -21.13 -26.13
CA LEU A 244 17.70 -20.66 -26.71
C LEU A 244 18.52 -21.84 -27.30
N LYS A 245 18.18 -22.23 -28.53
CA LYS A 245 18.90 -23.24 -29.31
C LYS A 245 20.34 -22.82 -29.59
N SER A 246 21.24 -23.78 -29.58
CA SER A 246 22.64 -23.59 -29.97
C SER A 246 22.78 -23.30 -31.48
N PRO A 247 23.88 -22.65 -31.91
CA PRO A 247 24.20 -22.52 -33.33
C PRO A 247 24.21 -23.86 -34.07
N GLU A 248 24.67 -24.94 -33.44
CA GLU A 248 24.69 -26.29 -34.02
C GLU A 248 23.27 -26.81 -34.31
N GLU A 249 22.34 -26.62 -33.37
CA GLU A 249 20.94 -27.02 -33.56
C GLU A 249 20.27 -26.22 -34.69
N MET A 250 20.49 -24.90 -34.73
CA MET A 250 19.96 -24.04 -35.79
C MET A 250 20.56 -24.37 -37.16
N ASN A 251 21.85 -24.69 -37.23
CA ASN A 251 22.50 -25.20 -38.44
C ASN A 251 21.87 -26.52 -38.92
N GLY A 252 21.49 -27.40 -37.99
CA GLY A 252 20.80 -28.65 -38.32
C GLY A 252 19.42 -28.42 -38.93
N LEU A 253 18.65 -27.46 -38.40
CA LEU A 253 17.29 -27.15 -38.86
C LEU A 253 17.27 -26.48 -40.24
N PHE A 254 18.24 -25.60 -40.52
CA PHE A 254 18.29 -24.79 -41.74
C PHE A 254 19.45 -25.16 -42.67
N ALA A 255 19.91 -26.41 -42.63
CA ALA A 255 21.06 -26.89 -43.42
C ALA A 255 20.90 -26.67 -44.93
N ASP A 256 19.67 -26.73 -45.45
CA ASP A 256 19.34 -26.50 -46.86
C ASP A 256 19.43 -25.01 -47.26
N TRP A 257 19.40 -24.10 -46.28
CA TRP A 257 19.32 -22.65 -46.48
C TRP A 257 20.35 -21.90 -45.61
N PRO A 258 21.66 -22.13 -45.81
CA PRO A 258 22.70 -21.51 -44.98
C PRO A 258 22.69 -19.97 -45.04
N GLU A 259 22.16 -19.38 -46.12
CA GLU A 259 21.99 -17.94 -46.24
C GLU A 259 21.11 -17.35 -45.13
N ALA A 260 20.03 -18.05 -44.73
CA ALA A 260 19.13 -17.59 -43.68
C ALA A 260 19.85 -17.42 -42.33
N LEU A 261 20.80 -18.30 -42.04
CA LEU A 261 21.65 -18.23 -40.85
C LEU A 261 22.70 -17.12 -40.98
N LEU A 262 23.37 -17.01 -42.14
CA LEU A 262 24.36 -15.96 -42.38
C LEU A 262 23.76 -14.55 -42.32
N ASN A 263 22.53 -14.37 -42.80
CA ASN A 263 21.85 -13.09 -42.73
C ASN A 263 21.56 -12.66 -41.28
N THR A 264 21.42 -13.59 -40.32
CA THR A 264 21.34 -13.22 -38.89
C THR A 264 22.58 -12.49 -38.41
N CYS A 265 23.76 -12.97 -38.80
CA CYS A 265 25.04 -12.38 -38.44
C CYS A 265 25.23 -11.03 -39.14
N LYS A 266 24.86 -10.92 -40.43
CA LYS A 266 24.93 -9.64 -41.17
C LYS A 266 24.03 -8.57 -40.54
N ILE A 267 22.82 -8.92 -40.14
CA ILE A 267 21.90 -8.00 -39.45
C ILE A 267 22.51 -7.60 -38.10
N ALA A 268 23.02 -8.56 -37.32
CA ALA A 268 23.67 -8.29 -36.05
C ALA A 268 24.91 -7.38 -36.17
N GLU A 269 25.68 -7.50 -37.24
CA GLU A 269 26.83 -6.62 -37.53
C GLU A 269 26.38 -5.18 -37.82
N ARG A 270 25.29 -5.01 -38.58
CA ARG A 270 24.72 -3.71 -38.95
C ARG A 270 24.09 -2.97 -37.77
N CYS A 271 23.42 -3.68 -36.87
CA CYS A 271 22.75 -3.08 -35.71
C CYS A 271 23.74 -2.52 -34.69
N GLN A 272 23.76 -1.21 -34.48
CA GLN A 272 24.55 -0.54 -33.45
C GLN A 272 23.75 0.60 -32.80
N VAL A 273 23.25 0.38 -31.59
CA VAL A 273 22.58 1.40 -30.77
C VAL A 273 23.44 1.68 -29.54
N ASP A 274 23.82 2.94 -29.37
CA ASP A 274 24.63 3.38 -28.23
C ASP A 274 23.80 4.22 -27.26
N PHE A 275 23.85 3.89 -25.97
CA PHE A 275 23.22 4.66 -24.91
C PHE A 275 24.23 5.59 -24.23
N ASP A 276 23.83 6.85 -24.05
CA ASP A 276 24.59 7.81 -23.26
C ASP A 276 24.02 7.89 -21.83
N PHE A 277 24.75 7.30 -20.88
CA PHE A 277 24.40 7.31 -19.46
C PHE A 277 25.10 8.44 -18.67
N ASN A 278 25.83 9.34 -19.35
CA ASN A 278 26.61 10.40 -18.69
C ASN A 278 25.99 11.79 -18.86
N THR A 279 25.09 11.97 -19.84
CA THR A 279 24.43 13.25 -20.10
C THR A 279 23.15 13.38 -19.28
N PHE A 280 22.97 14.53 -18.62
CA PHE A 280 21.73 14.86 -17.93
C PHE A 280 20.81 15.70 -18.83
N HIS A 281 19.57 15.26 -18.97
CA HIS A 281 18.53 15.93 -19.73
C HIS A 281 17.63 16.75 -18.79
N LEU A 282 18.16 17.89 -18.34
CA LEU A 282 17.45 18.77 -17.41
C LEU A 282 16.29 19.51 -18.12
N PRO A 283 15.12 19.64 -17.48
CA PRO A 283 14.02 20.43 -18.01
C PRO A 283 14.30 21.93 -17.97
N GLU A 284 13.64 22.67 -18.85
CA GLU A 284 13.71 24.13 -18.90
C GLU A 284 12.45 24.76 -18.29
N PHE A 285 12.64 25.80 -17.48
CA PHE A 285 11.53 26.58 -16.93
C PHE A 285 11.26 27.81 -17.81
N PRO A 286 9.99 28.07 -18.21
CA PRO A 286 9.65 29.27 -18.96
C PRO A 286 9.74 30.51 -18.05
N VAL A 287 10.78 31.32 -18.25
CA VAL A 287 11.07 32.53 -17.47
C VAL A 287 10.45 33.79 -18.09
N PRO A 288 9.91 34.73 -17.29
CA PRO A 288 9.47 36.04 -17.79
C PRO A 288 10.64 36.91 -18.31
N ASP A 289 10.35 37.78 -19.28
CA ASP A 289 11.19 38.93 -19.67
C ASP A 289 12.65 38.63 -20.12
N GLN A 290 12.90 37.51 -20.82
CA GLN A 290 14.24 37.10 -21.28
C GLN A 290 15.32 36.99 -20.18
N LEU A 291 14.93 36.95 -18.90
CA LEU A 291 15.87 36.67 -17.81
C LEU A 291 16.43 35.25 -17.95
N SER A 292 17.62 35.01 -17.39
CA SER A 292 18.07 33.63 -17.18
C SER A 292 17.36 32.98 -16.00
N ALA A 293 17.30 31.64 -15.97
CA ALA A 293 16.75 30.89 -14.82
C ALA A 293 17.47 31.26 -13.50
N ASP A 294 18.78 31.51 -13.55
CA ASP A 294 19.57 31.94 -12.39
C ASP A 294 19.12 33.31 -11.86
N GLU A 295 18.95 34.29 -12.76
CA GLU A 295 18.53 35.63 -12.39
C GLU A 295 17.12 35.66 -11.84
N TYR A 296 16.22 34.88 -12.44
CA TYR A 296 14.84 34.76 -11.98
C TYR A 296 14.77 34.11 -10.60
N LEU A 297 15.48 32.99 -10.38
CA LEU A 297 15.58 32.33 -9.08
C LEU A 297 16.12 33.27 -7.99
N HIS A 298 17.19 34.00 -8.30
CA HIS A 298 17.79 34.98 -7.38
C HIS A 298 16.79 36.11 -7.05
N SER A 299 16.04 36.60 -8.05
CA SER A 299 15.02 37.64 -7.85
C SER A 299 13.89 37.18 -6.92
N LEU A 300 13.40 35.95 -7.07
CA LEU A 300 12.36 35.37 -6.22
C LEU A 300 12.84 35.23 -4.78
N CYS A 301 14.05 34.69 -4.57
CA CYS A 301 14.62 34.57 -3.23
C CYS A 301 14.74 35.93 -2.53
N LYS A 302 15.15 36.97 -3.26
CA LYS A 302 15.26 38.34 -2.73
C LYS A 302 13.90 38.93 -2.34
N GLN A 303 12.85 38.62 -3.08
CA GLN A 303 11.48 39.06 -2.79
C GLN A 303 10.87 38.35 -1.57
N GLU A 304 11.15 37.06 -1.40
CA GLU A 304 10.62 36.25 -0.29
C GLU A 304 11.42 36.38 1.01
N LEU A 305 12.70 36.76 0.94
CA LEU A 305 13.58 36.95 2.10
C LEU A 305 12.94 37.77 3.25
N PRO A 306 12.40 38.99 3.02
CA PRO A 306 11.78 39.78 4.09
C PRO A 306 10.44 39.22 4.60
N LYS A 307 9.81 38.30 3.88
CA LYS A 307 8.54 37.68 4.30
C LYS A 307 8.76 36.52 5.27
N ARG A 308 9.91 35.83 5.17
CA ARG A 308 10.28 34.68 6.00
C ARG A 308 11.14 35.06 7.20
N TYR A 309 12.04 36.04 7.04
CA TYR A 309 12.88 36.53 8.13
C TYR A 309 12.54 37.98 8.48
N THR A 310 12.11 38.19 9.73
CA THR A 310 11.88 39.53 10.29
C THR A 310 13.18 40.32 10.46
N THR A 311 14.28 39.64 10.74
CA THR A 311 15.63 40.22 10.87
C THR A 311 16.61 39.51 9.95
N ILE A 312 17.19 40.22 8.99
CA ILE A 312 18.15 39.66 8.03
C ILE A 312 19.56 39.80 8.60
N SER A 313 20.12 38.69 9.09
CA SER A 313 21.48 38.62 9.60
C SER A 313 22.51 38.46 8.48
N GLN A 314 23.79 38.74 8.78
CA GLN A 314 24.88 38.50 7.85
C GLN A 314 25.05 37.00 7.52
N GLU A 315 24.71 36.12 8.47
CA GLU A 315 24.72 34.66 8.28
C GLU A 315 23.71 34.23 7.22
N ILE A 316 22.46 34.72 7.31
CA ILE A 316 21.40 34.46 6.32
C ILE A 316 21.83 34.90 4.92
N THR A 317 22.35 36.12 4.79
CA THR A 317 22.79 36.65 3.48
C THR A 317 23.96 35.85 2.91
N LYS A 318 24.93 35.45 3.74
CA LYS A 318 26.06 34.61 3.31
C LYS A 318 25.61 33.22 2.88
N ARG A 319 24.72 32.57 3.64
CA ARG A 319 24.18 31.24 3.30
C ARG A 319 23.40 31.28 2.00
N LEU A 320 22.54 32.28 1.82
CA LEU A 320 21.77 32.45 0.58
C LEU A 320 22.67 32.65 -0.64
N ALA A 321 23.67 33.53 -0.55
CA ALA A 321 24.61 33.77 -1.65
C ALA A 321 25.42 32.51 -2.02
N TYR A 322 25.86 31.75 -1.01
CA TYR A 322 26.58 30.49 -1.22
C TYR A 322 25.70 29.43 -1.90
N GLU A 323 24.48 29.22 -1.41
CA GLU A 323 23.57 28.23 -2.01
C GLU A 323 23.21 28.58 -3.46
N LEU A 324 22.88 29.85 -3.74
CA LEU A 324 22.57 30.30 -5.10
C LEU A 324 23.75 30.14 -6.06
N ASP A 325 24.98 30.39 -5.59
CA ASP A 325 26.19 30.16 -6.39
C ASP A 325 26.43 28.67 -6.68
N VAL A 326 26.22 27.78 -5.69
CA VAL A 326 26.33 26.33 -5.91
C VAL A 326 25.25 25.83 -6.88
N ILE A 327 24.00 26.24 -6.70
CA ILE A 327 22.87 25.86 -7.58
C ILE A 327 23.15 26.30 -9.03
N LYS A 328 23.65 27.52 -9.21
CA LYS A 328 24.06 28.05 -10.51
C LYS A 328 25.20 27.25 -11.13
N ARG A 329 26.28 26.99 -10.38
CA ARG A 329 27.44 26.22 -10.88
C ARG A 329 27.07 24.80 -11.29
N MET A 330 26.08 24.19 -10.64
CA MET A 330 25.60 22.84 -10.94
C MET A 330 24.49 22.79 -12.00
N GLY A 331 23.94 23.94 -12.41
CA GLY A 331 22.91 24.02 -13.46
C GLY A 331 21.49 23.65 -13.01
N TYR A 332 21.19 23.72 -11.71
CA TYR A 332 19.90 23.27 -11.17
C TYR A 332 18.86 24.38 -10.95
N SER A 333 19.09 25.60 -11.44
CA SER A 333 18.17 26.72 -11.25
C SER A 333 16.78 26.47 -11.84
N SER A 334 16.70 25.93 -13.07
CA SER A 334 15.42 25.55 -13.69
C SER A 334 14.67 24.51 -12.87
N TYR A 335 15.37 23.55 -12.27
CA TYR A 335 14.75 22.53 -11.43
C TYR A 335 14.09 23.13 -10.19
N PHE A 336 14.78 24.02 -9.48
CA PHE A 336 14.20 24.73 -8.34
C PHE A 336 12.98 25.56 -8.73
N LEU A 337 13.01 26.20 -9.89
CA LEU A 337 11.87 26.98 -10.40
C LEU A 337 10.67 26.09 -10.74
N ILE A 338 10.89 24.95 -11.38
CA ILE A 338 9.82 23.98 -11.68
C ILE A 338 9.17 23.49 -10.39
N VAL A 339 9.99 23.10 -9.40
CA VAL A 339 9.50 22.66 -8.09
C VAL A 339 8.71 23.76 -7.40
N TRP A 340 9.24 24.98 -7.39
CA TRP A 340 8.56 26.14 -6.82
C TRP A 340 7.21 26.41 -7.51
N ASP A 341 7.13 26.32 -8.83
CA ASP A 341 5.95 26.67 -9.63
C ASP A 341 4.73 25.82 -9.26
N PHE A 342 4.86 24.48 -9.26
CA PHE A 342 3.72 23.63 -8.91
C PHE A 342 3.41 23.59 -7.41
N ILE A 343 4.39 23.80 -6.52
CA ILE A 343 4.12 23.98 -5.08
C ILE A 343 3.36 25.28 -4.84
N ASN A 344 3.76 26.36 -5.50
CA ASN A 344 3.08 27.64 -5.43
C ASN A 344 1.66 27.53 -5.98
N TYR A 345 1.46 26.84 -7.12
CA TYR A 345 0.12 26.52 -7.64
C TYR A 345 -0.71 25.73 -6.61
N ALA A 346 -0.16 24.69 -6.00
CA ALA A 346 -0.85 23.89 -4.99
C ALA A 346 -1.33 24.77 -3.82
N ARG A 347 -0.44 25.61 -3.27
CA ARG A 347 -0.77 26.52 -2.17
C ARG A 347 -1.82 27.57 -2.56
N GLN A 348 -1.75 28.14 -3.76
CA GLN A 348 -2.74 29.10 -4.26
C GLN A 348 -4.13 28.48 -4.47
N ASN A 349 -4.19 27.18 -4.76
CA ASN A 349 -5.43 26.43 -4.93
C ASN A 349 -5.86 25.67 -3.65
N HIS A 350 -5.29 26.04 -2.50
CA HIS A 350 -5.59 25.43 -1.19
C HIS A 350 -5.38 23.91 -1.13
N ILE A 351 -4.45 23.37 -1.93
CA ILE A 351 -4.04 21.96 -1.88
C ILE A 351 -2.98 21.82 -0.79
N PRO A 352 -3.18 20.97 0.24
CA PRO A 352 -2.20 20.78 1.30
C PRO A 352 -0.88 20.22 0.78
N VAL A 353 0.22 20.85 1.18
CA VAL A 353 1.60 20.46 0.85
C VAL A 353 2.37 20.26 2.16
N GLY A 354 3.18 19.21 2.23
CA GLY A 354 4.02 18.93 3.38
C GLY A 354 5.13 19.96 3.57
N PRO A 355 5.77 19.98 4.75
CA PRO A 355 6.85 20.91 5.07
C PRO A 355 8.18 20.60 4.37
N GLY A 356 8.23 19.57 3.53
CA GLY A 356 9.40 19.07 2.84
C GLY A 356 9.77 17.65 3.29
N ARG A 357 10.65 16.98 2.53
CA ARG A 357 11.13 15.63 2.84
C ARG A 357 12.61 15.50 2.49
N GLY A 358 13.28 14.61 3.22
CA GLY A 358 14.65 14.23 2.90
C GLY A 358 15.60 15.37 3.23
N SER A 359 16.68 15.47 2.45
CA SER A 359 17.69 16.50 2.65
C SER A 359 17.28 17.88 2.13
N ALA A 360 16.22 18.01 1.31
CA ALA A 360 15.80 19.29 0.74
C ALA A 360 15.53 20.38 1.81
N ALA A 361 15.08 19.99 3.02
CA ALA A 361 14.88 20.90 4.15
C ALA A 361 16.17 21.54 4.68
N GLY A 362 17.36 21.12 4.22
CA GLY A 362 18.65 21.77 4.52
C GLY A 362 18.98 23.01 3.68
N SER A 363 18.15 23.37 2.69
CA SER A 363 18.38 24.52 1.81
C SER A 363 17.59 25.76 2.23
N ILE A 364 18.28 26.89 2.39
CA ILE A 364 17.63 28.19 2.62
C ILE A 364 16.88 28.65 1.37
N VAL A 365 17.38 28.33 0.17
CA VAL A 365 16.69 28.64 -1.10
C VAL A 365 15.35 27.91 -1.15
N ALA A 366 15.31 26.62 -0.82
CA ALA A 366 14.06 25.86 -0.75
C ALA A 366 13.08 26.42 0.30
N TYR A 367 13.59 26.85 1.46
CA TYR A 367 12.78 27.45 2.51
C TYR A 367 12.15 28.79 2.11
N LEU A 368 12.92 29.66 1.45
CA LEU A 368 12.45 30.97 0.96
C LEU A 368 11.39 30.82 -0.12
N LEU A 369 11.56 29.87 -1.03
CA LEU A 369 10.58 29.56 -2.08
C LEU A 369 9.36 28.78 -1.56
N ARG A 370 9.28 28.50 -0.26
CA ARG A 370 8.23 27.67 0.36
C ARG A 370 8.13 26.26 -0.22
N ILE A 371 9.20 25.78 -0.86
CA ILE A 371 9.38 24.38 -1.23
C ILE A 371 9.46 23.54 0.04
N THR A 372 10.19 24.05 1.04
CA THR A 372 10.21 23.52 2.41
C THR A 372 9.67 24.57 3.38
N ASN A 373 9.22 24.12 4.55
CA ASN A 373 8.61 24.98 5.55
C ASN A 373 9.32 24.93 6.92
N ILE A 374 10.56 24.45 6.94
CA ILE A 374 11.43 24.45 8.13
C ILE A 374 12.64 25.34 7.87
N ASP A 375 12.95 26.21 8.83
CA ASP A 375 14.13 27.07 8.78
C ASP A 375 15.41 26.24 8.98
N PRO A 376 16.26 26.08 7.95
CA PRO A 376 17.47 25.28 8.07
C PRO A 376 18.49 25.86 9.04
N LEU A 377 18.52 27.18 9.24
CA LEU A 377 19.50 27.82 10.13
C LEU A 377 19.12 27.64 11.60
N GLN A 378 17.83 27.73 11.92
CA GLN A 378 17.34 27.52 13.29
C GLN A 378 17.66 26.12 13.82
N TYR A 379 17.55 25.09 12.98
CA TYR A 379 17.72 23.68 13.39
C TYR A 379 19.07 23.08 12.95
N ASP A 380 20.02 23.91 12.49
CA ASP A 380 21.35 23.48 12.04
C ASP A 380 21.29 22.36 10.97
N LEU A 381 20.46 22.58 9.95
CA LEU A 381 20.30 21.69 8.81
C LEU A 381 21.30 22.06 7.70
N LEU A 382 22.00 21.05 7.18
CA LEU A 382 23.14 21.24 6.28
C LEU A 382 22.72 21.18 4.80
N PHE A 383 23.11 22.19 4.02
CA PHE A 383 22.88 22.25 2.58
C PHE A 383 23.71 21.20 1.83
N GLU A 384 24.95 20.95 2.25
CA GLU A 384 25.86 20.02 1.59
C GLU A 384 25.39 18.56 1.66
N ARG A 385 24.49 18.27 2.61
CA ARG A 385 23.82 16.97 2.70
C ARG A 385 22.73 16.81 1.62
N PHE A 386 22.21 17.92 1.09
CA PHE A 386 21.29 17.97 -0.04
C PHE A 386 22.04 18.09 -1.37
N LEU A 387 22.82 19.16 -1.55
CA LEU A 387 23.62 19.43 -2.74
C LEU A 387 25.09 19.55 -2.35
N ASN A 388 25.87 18.53 -2.69
CA ASN A 388 27.29 18.50 -2.39
C ASN A 388 28.09 19.16 -3.53
N PRO A 389 28.77 20.30 -3.30
CA PRO A 389 29.51 21.00 -4.35
C PRO A 389 30.72 20.21 -4.88
N GLU A 390 31.22 19.22 -4.13
CA GLU A 390 32.34 18.37 -4.54
C GLU A 390 31.89 17.16 -5.37
N ARG A 391 30.57 17.00 -5.59
CA ARG A 391 29.99 15.89 -6.35
C ARG A 391 28.78 16.35 -7.15
N VAL A 392 28.90 16.34 -8.46
CA VAL A 392 27.75 16.55 -9.36
C VAL A 392 26.89 15.29 -9.36
N THR A 393 25.81 15.32 -8.59
CA THR A 393 24.72 14.35 -8.68
C THR A 393 23.39 15.07 -8.69
N MET A 394 22.43 14.49 -9.42
CA MET A 394 21.07 15.03 -9.49
C MET A 394 20.48 15.17 -8.07
N PRO A 395 19.97 16.35 -7.70
CA PRO A 395 19.23 16.54 -6.47
C PRO A 395 17.86 15.90 -6.59
N ASP A 396 17.43 15.20 -5.54
CA ASP A 396 16.09 14.60 -5.43
C ASP A 396 15.29 15.43 -4.41
N ILE A 397 14.34 16.24 -4.91
CA ILE A 397 13.40 16.99 -4.08
C ILE A 397 12.06 16.23 -4.05
N ASP A 398 11.92 15.39 -3.03
CA ASP A 398 10.67 14.71 -2.73
C ASP A 398 9.68 15.65 -2.07
N ILE A 399 8.42 15.66 -2.53
CA ILE A 399 7.38 16.53 -1.98
C ILE A 399 6.14 15.69 -1.64
N ASP A 400 5.63 15.90 -0.43
CA ASP A 400 4.41 15.28 0.05
C ASP A 400 3.20 16.19 -0.28
N PHE A 401 2.21 15.65 -0.98
CA PHE A 401 0.92 16.29 -1.25
C PHE A 401 -0.21 15.52 -0.57
N CYS A 402 -1.37 16.16 -0.42
CA CYS A 402 -2.57 15.40 -0.06
C CYS A 402 -2.87 14.35 -1.14
N TYR A 403 -3.17 13.12 -0.72
CA TYR A 403 -3.33 11.99 -1.64
C TYR A 403 -4.50 12.20 -2.62
N VAL A 404 -5.60 12.81 -2.15
CA VAL A 404 -6.86 12.97 -2.90
C VAL A 404 -6.74 13.96 -4.06
N GLN A 405 -5.96 15.03 -3.90
CA GLN A 405 -5.86 16.09 -4.93
C GLN A 405 -4.53 16.07 -5.69
N ARG A 406 -3.71 15.03 -5.49
CA ARG A 406 -2.42 14.88 -6.19
C ARG A 406 -2.58 14.86 -7.71
N SER A 407 -3.63 14.23 -8.24
CA SER A 407 -3.90 14.20 -9.68
C SER A 407 -3.99 15.59 -10.29
N LYS A 408 -4.60 16.57 -9.58
CA LYS A 408 -4.67 17.97 -10.03
C LYS A 408 -3.31 18.62 -10.23
N ILE A 409 -2.31 18.22 -9.44
CA ILE A 409 -0.93 18.71 -9.59
C ILE A 409 -0.29 18.09 -10.82
N ILE A 410 -0.52 16.79 -11.07
CA ILE A 410 -0.04 16.10 -12.27
C ILE A 410 -0.68 16.72 -13.52
N ASP A 411 -1.99 17.01 -13.49
CA ASP A 411 -2.71 17.70 -14.55
C ASP A 411 -2.12 19.09 -14.83
N TYR A 412 -1.84 19.85 -13.77
CA TYR A 412 -1.22 21.17 -13.88
C TYR A 412 0.17 21.08 -14.53
N VAL A 413 1.04 20.20 -14.03
CA VAL A 413 2.40 20.02 -14.57
C VAL A 413 2.34 19.57 -16.02
N SER A 414 1.47 18.61 -16.36
CA SER A 414 1.28 18.13 -17.75
C SER A 414 0.81 19.26 -18.67
N SER A 415 -0.14 20.07 -18.21
CA SER A 415 -0.65 21.21 -18.98
C SER A 415 0.37 22.34 -19.13
N ARG A 416 1.20 22.57 -18.10
CA ARG A 416 2.16 23.68 -18.01
C ARG A 416 3.42 23.42 -18.82
N TYR A 417 3.96 22.19 -18.79
CA TYR A 417 5.23 21.83 -19.40
C TYR A 417 5.09 21.04 -20.71
N GLY A 418 3.86 20.63 -21.06
CA GLY A 418 3.54 19.89 -22.28
C GLY A 418 3.24 18.43 -22.00
N ALA A 419 2.11 17.94 -22.52
CA ALA A 419 1.65 16.57 -22.28
C ALA A 419 2.63 15.52 -22.84
N ASP A 420 3.34 15.83 -23.92
CA ASP A 420 4.37 14.99 -24.54
C ASP A 420 5.71 14.99 -23.80
N ARG A 421 5.89 15.87 -22.81
CA ARG A 421 7.15 16.07 -22.06
C ARG A 421 7.06 15.66 -20.59
N VAL A 422 5.86 15.29 -20.15
CA VAL A 422 5.56 14.92 -18.77
C VAL A 422 4.93 13.53 -18.76
N ALA A 423 5.52 12.62 -17.99
CA ALA A 423 4.96 11.29 -17.78
C ALA A 423 5.22 10.80 -16.36
N GLN A 424 4.33 9.97 -15.85
CA GLN A 424 4.58 9.20 -14.64
C GLN A 424 5.59 8.08 -14.92
N ILE A 425 6.23 7.58 -13.88
CA ILE A 425 7.19 6.47 -14.00
C ILE A 425 6.45 5.14 -13.84
N ILE A 426 6.80 4.10 -14.60
CA ILE A 426 6.27 2.75 -14.40
C ILE A 426 6.97 2.03 -13.25
N THR A 427 6.27 1.05 -12.69
CA THR A 427 6.79 0.08 -11.75
C THR A 427 6.31 -1.30 -12.14
N PHE A 428 7.15 -2.30 -11.92
CA PHE A 428 6.78 -3.69 -12.20
C PHE A 428 6.50 -4.40 -10.88
N GLY A 429 5.29 -4.93 -10.74
CA GLY A 429 4.97 -5.83 -9.66
C GLY A 429 5.62 -7.19 -9.93
N THR A 430 6.64 -7.56 -9.16
CA THR A 430 7.31 -8.87 -9.29
C THR A 430 6.59 -9.96 -8.49
N MET A 431 6.72 -11.22 -8.90
CA MET A 431 6.16 -12.36 -8.16
C MET A 431 6.97 -12.65 -6.88
N ALA A 432 6.56 -12.04 -5.75
CA ALA A 432 7.13 -12.34 -4.44
C ALA A 432 6.89 -13.79 -4.00
N ALA A 433 7.76 -14.37 -3.18
CA ALA A 433 7.74 -15.78 -2.75
C ALA A 433 6.34 -16.34 -2.43
N LYS A 434 5.57 -15.66 -1.57
CA LYS A 434 4.21 -16.07 -1.18
C LYS A 434 3.20 -15.97 -2.31
N ALA A 435 3.32 -14.93 -3.15
CA ALA A 435 2.44 -14.73 -4.29
C ALA A 435 2.74 -15.78 -5.37
N ALA A 436 4.01 -16.08 -5.64
CA ALA A 436 4.45 -17.14 -6.54
C ALA A 436 3.85 -18.50 -6.14
N ILE A 437 3.94 -18.89 -4.86
CA ILE A 437 3.30 -20.12 -4.36
C ILE A 437 1.79 -20.11 -4.63
N ARG A 438 1.11 -18.98 -4.37
CA ARG A 438 -0.34 -18.87 -4.54
C ARG A 438 -0.79 -18.94 -6.00
N ASP A 439 -0.07 -18.26 -6.89
CA ASP A 439 -0.40 -18.23 -8.31
C ASP A 439 -0.09 -19.56 -8.99
N VAL A 440 1.08 -20.17 -8.70
CA VAL A 440 1.43 -21.51 -9.20
C VAL A 440 0.46 -22.55 -8.65
N GLY A 441 0.12 -22.50 -7.35
CA GLY A 441 -0.83 -23.42 -6.74
C GLY A 441 -2.21 -23.35 -7.41
N ARG A 442 -2.68 -22.14 -7.74
CA ARG A 442 -3.92 -21.93 -8.50
C ARG A 442 -3.82 -22.51 -9.91
N ALA A 443 -2.71 -22.26 -10.62
CA ALA A 443 -2.48 -22.81 -11.97
C ALA A 443 -2.42 -24.35 -11.97
N LEU A 444 -1.84 -24.96 -10.93
CA LEU A 444 -1.80 -26.41 -10.73
C LEU A 444 -3.11 -27.01 -10.20
N ASN A 445 -4.19 -26.22 -10.10
CA ASN A 445 -5.51 -26.68 -9.62
C ASN A 445 -5.50 -27.23 -8.18
N MET A 446 -4.59 -26.73 -7.33
CA MET A 446 -4.54 -27.09 -5.91
C MET A 446 -5.60 -26.33 -5.11
N SER A 447 -6.06 -26.90 -4.00
CA SER A 447 -7.06 -26.24 -3.16
C SER A 447 -6.49 -24.98 -2.49
N TYR A 448 -7.29 -23.92 -2.38
CA TYR A 448 -6.87 -22.67 -1.74
C TYR A 448 -6.34 -22.90 -0.31
N GLY A 449 -6.97 -23.81 0.45
CA GLY A 449 -6.56 -24.11 1.83
C GLY A 449 -5.17 -24.73 1.92
N GLU A 450 -4.83 -25.66 1.02
CA GLU A 450 -3.50 -26.28 0.98
C GLU A 450 -2.42 -25.27 0.57
N VAL A 451 -2.71 -24.47 -0.45
CA VAL A 451 -1.78 -23.45 -0.96
C VAL A 451 -1.53 -22.35 0.08
N ASP A 452 -2.59 -21.89 0.76
CA ASP A 452 -2.45 -20.88 1.82
C ASP A 452 -1.72 -21.41 3.06
N ARG A 453 -1.87 -22.71 3.39
CA ARG A 453 -1.05 -23.40 4.40
C ARG A 453 0.43 -23.26 4.06
N ILE A 454 0.82 -23.63 2.83
CA ILE A 454 2.23 -23.62 2.39
C ILE A 454 2.78 -22.19 2.32
N ALA A 455 2.01 -21.24 1.77
CA ALA A 455 2.41 -19.84 1.68
C ALA A 455 2.64 -19.19 3.07
N LYS A 456 1.92 -19.63 4.10
CA LYS A 456 2.12 -19.16 5.49
C LYS A 456 3.39 -19.69 6.15
N LEU A 457 3.96 -20.80 5.68
CA LEU A 457 5.24 -21.34 6.18
C LEU A 457 6.45 -20.51 5.75
N VAL A 458 6.29 -19.64 4.76
CA VAL A 458 7.34 -18.70 4.33
C VAL A 458 7.45 -17.55 5.36
N PRO A 459 8.66 -17.26 5.89
CA PRO A 459 8.88 -16.18 6.87
C PRO A 459 8.41 -14.80 6.38
N ASN A 460 8.03 -13.92 7.31
CA ASN A 460 7.63 -12.53 7.03
C ASN A 460 8.83 -11.57 6.99
N GLU A 461 9.92 -11.96 6.34
CA GLU A 461 11.09 -11.10 6.12
C GLU A 461 10.98 -10.36 4.78
N LEU A 462 11.32 -9.07 4.76
CA LEU A 462 11.29 -8.26 3.54
C LEU A 462 12.26 -8.84 2.50
N GLY A 463 11.77 -9.13 1.29
CA GLY A 463 12.59 -9.65 0.20
C GLY A 463 13.08 -11.10 0.39
N VAL A 464 12.40 -11.91 1.23
CA VAL A 464 12.73 -13.33 1.36
C VAL A 464 12.51 -14.07 0.04
N THR A 465 13.51 -14.86 -0.37
CA THR A 465 13.41 -15.78 -1.50
C THR A 465 12.99 -17.16 -1.03
N LEU A 466 12.33 -17.95 -1.88
CA LEU A 466 11.93 -19.32 -1.56
C LEU A 466 13.15 -20.20 -1.22
N LYS A 467 14.28 -19.99 -1.90
CA LYS A 467 15.54 -20.67 -1.59
C LYS A 467 16.03 -20.37 -0.17
N LYS A 468 15.94 -19.10 0.28
CA LYS A 468 16.27 -18.71 1.66
C LYS A 468 15.21 -19.24 2.64
N ALA A 469 13.93 -19.20 2.29
CA ALA A 469 12.84 -19.71 3.12
C ALA A 469 13.00 -21.20 3.45
N LEU A 470 13.43 -22.02 2.49
CA LEU A 470 13.73 -23.45 2.69
C LEU A 470 14.88 -23.70 3.69
N THR A 471 15.79 -22.73 3.85
CA THR A 471 16.87 -22.83 4.85
C THR A 471 16.46 -22.33 6.23
N MET A 472 15.52 -21.38 6.30
CA MET A 472 15.08 -20.74 7.56
C MET A 472 13.93 -21.49 8.24
N SER A 473 12.98 -22.02 7.45
CA SER A 473 11.76 -22.67 7.95
C SER A 473 11.91 -24.18 7.85
N MET A 474 12.07 -24.84 9.01
CA MET A 474 12.14 -26.30 9.07
C MET A 474 10.85 -26.95 8.54
N GLU A 475 9.69 -26.40 8.89
CA GLU A 475 8.37 -26.92 8.46
C GLU A 475 8.20 -26.88 6.93
N LEU A 476 8.64 -25.79 6.28
CA LEU A 476 8.58 -25.69 4.82
C LEU A 476 9.52 -26.71 4.16
N ARG A 477 10.71 -26.89 4.71
CA ARG A 477 11.69 -27.86 4.21
C ARG A 477 11.19 -29.29 4.36
N ASP A 478 10.58 -29.62 5.49
CA ASP A 478 10.05 -30.96 5.74
C ASP A 478 8.90 -31.25 4.76
N ALA A 479 7.96 -30.31 4.59
CA ALA A 479 6.88 -30.44 3.60
C ALA A 479 7.41 -30.60 2.15
N TYR A 480 8.45 -29.84 1.78
CA TYR A 480 9.13 -29.95 0.49
C TYR A 480 9.77 -31.33 0.26
N GLN A 481 10.29 -31.97 1.31
CA GLN A 481 10.93 -33.28 1.23
C GLN A 481 9.95 -34.45 1.30
N SER A 482 8.87 -34.31 2.07
CA SER A 482 7.90 -35.40 2.32
C SER A 482 6.74 -35.45 1.32
N GLU A 483 6.31 -34.30 0.79
CA GLU A 483 5.11 -34.21 -0.06
C GLU A 483 5.50 -33.91 -1.54
N PRO A 484 5.32 -34.85 -2.48
CA PRO A 484 5.69 -34.64 -3.88
C PRO A 484 4.95 -33.48 -4.57
N SER A 485 3.69 -33.25 -4.21
CA SER A 485 2.89 -32.12 -4.71
C SER A 485 3.47 -30.78 -4.28
N VAL A 486 3.90 -30.67 -3.02
CA VAL A 486 4.55 -29.48 -2.47
C VAL A 486 5.90 -29.25 -3.13
N ARG A 487 6.68 -30.31 -3.35
CA ARG A 487 7.95 -30.20 -4.08
C ARG A 487 7.75 -29.59 -5.46
N LYS A 488 6.82 -30.13 -6.26
CA LYS A 488 6.51 -29.62 -7.59
C LYS A 488 6.04 -28.16 -7.54
N LEU A 489 5.14 -27.83 -6.62
CA LEU A 489 4.66 -26.45 -6.40
C LEU A 489 5.81 -25.48 -6.11
N VAL A 490 6.70 -25.84 -5.18
CA VAL A 490 7.79 -24.97 -4.74
C VAL A 490 8.88 -24.85 -5.80
N ASP A 491 9.20 -25.92 -6.54
CA ASP A 491 10.16 -25.88 -7.64
C ASP A 491 9.71 -24.94 -8.76
N LEU A 492 8.44 -25.04 -9.17
CA LEU A 492 7.84 -24.13 -10.15
C LEU A 492 7.71 -22.71 -9.60
N ALA A 493 7.33 -22.54 -8.33
CA ALA A 493 7.27 -21.23 -7.68
C ALA A 493 8.65 -20.54 -7.60
N MET A 494 9.72 -21.30 -7.37
CA MET A 494 11.10 -20.79 -7.42
C MET A 494 11.48 -20.34 -8.84
N ALA A 495 11.05 -21.07 -9.86
CA ALA A 495 11.36 -20.73 -11.25
C ALA A 495 10.67 -19.42 -11.70
N VAL A 496 9.46 -19.13 -11.20
CA VAL A 496 8.74 -17.88 -11.51
C VAL A 496 9.00 -16.74 -10.50
N GLU A 497 9.60 -17.02 -9.34
CA GLU A 497 9.86 -16.02 -8.29
C GLU A 497 10.66 -14.82 -8.82
N GLY A 498 10.15 -13.61 -8.63
CA GLY A 498 10.83 -12.39 -9.06
C GLY A 498 10.63 -12.01 -10.53
N LEU A 499 9.97 -12.83 -11.35
CA LEU A 499 9.60 -12.39 -12.70
C LEU A 499 8.59 -11.22 -12.63
N PRO A 500 8.60 -10.29 -13.60
CA PRO A 500 7.60 -9.23 -13.73
C PRO A 500 6.21 -9.84 -13.99
N ARG A 501 5.21 -9.45 -13.17
CA ARG A 501 3.83 -9.92 -13.32
C ARG A 501 2.95 -8.96 -14.12
N HIS A 502 3.04 -7.68 -13.79
CA HIS A 502 2.21 -6.65 -14.39
C HIS A 502 2.91 -5.29 -14.31
N ALA A 503 2.62 -4.45 -15.29
CA ALA A 503 2.94 -3.04 -15.27
C ALA A 503 1.97 -2.30 -14.34
N SER A 504 2.48 -1.36 -13.54
CA SER A 504 1.70 -0.45 -12.72
C SER A 504 2.37 0.91 -12.69
N THR A 505 1.60 1.97 -12.45
CA THR A 505 2.17 3.31 -12.33
C THR A 505 2.84 3.47 -10.96
N HIS A 506 4.05 4.03 -10.93
CA HIS A 506 4.74 4.37 -9.70
C HIS A 506 3.86 5.31 -8.88
N ALA A 507 3.75 5.05 -7.58
CA ALA A 507 2.88 5.82 -6.70
C ALA A 507 3.28 7.32 -6.53
N ALA A 508 4.38 7.77 -7.14
CA ALA A 508 4.95 9.10 -6.89
C ALA A 508 5.81 9.64 -8.04
N GLY A 509 6.54 8.78 -8.75
CA GLY A 509 7.51 9.19 -9.75
C GLY A 509 6.89 9.90 -10.96
N LEU A 510 7.40 11.07 -11.26
CA LEU A 510 7.11 11.89 -12.43
C LEU A 510 8.43 12.25 -13.11
N VAL A 511 8.41 12.37 -14.44
CA VAL A 511 9.52 12.84 -15.25
C VAL A 511 9.08 14.06 -16.02
N ILE A 512 9.97 15.05 -16.10
CA ILE A 512 9.79 16.25 -16.92
C ILE A 512 11.03 16.41 -17.78
N ALA A 513 10.84 16.40 -19.10
CA ALA A 513 11.90 16.58 -20.08
C ALA A 513 11.82 17.92 -20.80
N LYS A 514 12.94 18.35 -21.39
CA LYS A 514 12.99 19.54 -22.25
C LYS A 514 12.35 19.28 -23.63
N GLU A 515 12.65 18.12 -24.20
CA GLU A 515 12.11 17.64 -25.48
C GLU A 515 11.01 16.59 -25.24
N PRO A 516 10.24 16.18 -26.27
CA PRO A 516 9.27 15.09 -26.14
C PRO A 516 9.92 13.85 -25.53
N LEU A 517 9.24 13.22 -24.58
CA LEU A 517 9.77 12.07 -23.84
C LEU A 517 10.06 10.88 -24.76
N THR A 518 9.34 10.75 -25.88
CA THR A 518 9.56 9.70 -26.88
C THR A 518 10.93 9.78 -27.57
N HIS A 519 11.69 10.87 -27.41
CA HIS A 519 13.09 10.92 -27.82
C HIS A 519 14.03 10.08 -26.94
N TYR A 520 13.61 9.80 -25.69
CA TYR A 520 14.44 9.18 -24.66
C TYR A 520 13.86 7.86 -24.15
N VAL A 521 12.53 7.76 -24.03
CA VAL A 521 11.83 6.63 -23.42
C VAL A 521 10.56 6.25 -24.16
N PRO A 522 10.17 4.96 -24.20
CA PRO A 522 8.88 4.56 -24.69
C PRO A 522 7.80 4.90 -23.64
N LEU A 523 6.61 5.24 -24.10
CA LEU A 523 5.47 5.65 -23.26
C LEU A 523 4.29 4.69 -23.39
N GLN A 524 3.38 4.75 -22.43
CA GLN A 524 2.08 4.09 -22.47
C GLN A 524 1.04 4.84 -21.63
N ASN A 525 -0.24 4.58 -21.88
CA ASN A 525 -1.30 5.09 -21.03
C ASN A 525 -1.44 4.24 -19.76
N SER A 526 -1.50 4.89 -18.60
CA SER A 526 -1.93 4.25 -17.35
C SER A 526 -3.43 3.95 -17.38
N ALA A 527 -3.90 3.13 -16.43
CA ALA A 527 -5.32 2.88 -16.24
C ALA A 527 -6.13 4.16 -15.94
N GLU A 528 -5.49 5.18 -15.37
CA GLU A 528 -6.08 6.49 -15.07
C GLU A 528 -6.04 7.46 -16.25
N GLY A 529 -5.44 7.06 -17.39
CA GLY A 529 -5.37 7.87 -18.61
C GLY A 529 -4.15 8.80 -18.71
N PHE A 530 -3.28 8.82 -17.70
CA PHE A 530 -2.02 9.56 -17.75
C PHE A 530 -0.93 8.83 -18.53
N LEU A 531 -0.05 9.59 -19.21
CA LEU A 531 1.16 9.03 -19.80
C LEU A 531 2.10 8.50 -18.72
N THR A 532 2.62 7.30 -18.95
CA THR A 532 3.57 6.61 -18.09
C THR A 532 4.75 6.13 -18.94
N THR A 533 5.98 6.19 -18.42
CA THR A 533 7.15 5.59 -19.07
C THR A 533 6.99 4.08 -19.20
N GLN A 534 7.77 3.44 -20.06
CA GLN A 534 7.94 1.98 -20.06
C GLN A 534 9.22 1.56 -19.32
N TYR A 535 10.13 2.49 -19.06
CA TYR A 535 11.30 2.26 -18.22
C TYR A 535 10.99 2.60 -16.77
N ASP A 536 11.43 1.72 -15.87
CA ASP A 536 11.24 1.91 -14.45
C ASP A 536 12.10 3.06 -13.90
N LYS A 537 11.96 3.29 -12.59
CA LYS A 537 12.64 4.39 -11.89
C LYS A 537 14.15 4.42 -12.16
N ASP A 538 14.80 3.28 -11.99
CA ASP A 538 16.26 3.21 -12.04
C ASP A 538 16.74 3.39 -13.48
N CYS A 539 16.06 2.78 -14.46
CA CYS A 539 16.38 2.96 -15.87
C CYS A 539 16.20 4.41 -16.34
N VAL A 540 15.13 5.10 -15.91
CA VAL A 540 14.87 6.51 -16.24
C VAL A 540 15.97 7.44 -15.68
N GLU A 541 16.42 7.20 -14.45
CA GLU A 541 17.48 8.00 -13.83
C GLU A 541 18.84 7.77 -14.54
N GLU A 542 19.13 6.53 -14.93
CA GLU A 542 20.37 6.15 -15.60
C GLU A 542 20.51 6.75 -17.01
N ILE A 543 19.42 6.87 -17.77
CA ILE A 543 19.42 7.56 -19.07
C ILE A 543 19.44 9.10 -18.93
N GLY A 544 19.61 9.62 -17.71
CA GLY A 544 19.82 11.03 -17.45
C GLY A 544 18.56 11.89 -17.39
N LEU A 545 17.36 11.29 -17.37
CA LEU A 545 16.13 12.04 -17.18
C LEU A 545 15.93 12.42 -15.71
N LEU A 546 15.46 13.64 -15.49
CA LEU A 546 15.20 14.13 -14.15
C LEU A 546 13.89 13.55 -13.60
N LYS A 547 14.03 12.76 -12.55
CA LYS A 547 12.92 12.24 -11.77
C LYS A 547 12.51 13.21 -10.67
N MET A 548 11.21 13.24 -10.38
CA MET A 548 10.62 13.95 -9.26
C MET A 548 9.59 13.05 -8.57
N ASP A 549 9.58 12.97 -7.24
CA ASP A 549 8.55 12.23 -6.51
C ASP A 549 7.47 13.17 -5.94
N LEU A 550 6.25 13.02 -6.47
CA LEU A 550 5.04 13.63 -5.93
C LEU A 550 4.29 12.59 -5.07
N LEU A 551 4.62 12.53 -3.78
CA LEU A 551 4.05 11.54 -2.88
C LEU A 551 2.65 11.94 -2.43
N GLY A 552 1.75 10.96 -2.33
CA GLY A 552 0.46 11.15 -1.67
C GLY A 552 0.57 10.78 -0.18
N LEU A 553 0.52 11.77 0.71
CA LEU A 553 0.56 11.55 2.16
C LEU A 553 -0.85 11.72 2.74
N ARG A 554 -1.41 10.61 3.24
CA ARG A 554 -2.74 10.58 3.87
C ARG A 554 -2.88 11.61 5.01
N THR A 555 -1.83 11.81 5.79
CA THR A 555 -1.84 12.77 6.91
C THR A 555 -2.12 14.20 6.45
N LEU A 556 -1.63 14.60 5.28
CA LEU A 556 -1.92 15.94 4.74
C LEU A 556 -3.37 16.06 4.30
N THR A 557 -3.99 14.97 3.85
CA THR A 557 -5.45 14.90 3.63
C THR A 557 -6.19 15.08 4.95
N VAL A 558 -5.79 14.38 6.03
CA VAL A 558 -6.41 14.54 7.36
C VAL A 558 -6.30 15.98 7.86
N ILE A 559 -5.13 16.61 7.74
CA ILE A 559 -4.94 18.02 8.11
C ILE A 559 -5.85 18.92 7.26
N GLY A 560 -5.84 18.75 5.94
CA GLY A 560 -6.68 19.53 5.02
C GLY A 560 -8.18 19.40 5.31
N ASP A 561 -8.67 18.18 5.47
CA ASP A 561 -10.07 17.88 5.79
C ASP A 561 -10.46 18.46 7.15
N CYS A 562 -9.59 18.36 8.16
CA CYS A 562 -9.82 18.97 9.47
C CYS A 562 -9.95 20.49 9.37
N LEU A 563 -9.09 21.16 8.62
CA LEU A 563 -9.16 22.62 8.39
C LEU A 563 -10.44 22.99 7.63
N GLN A 564 -10.85 22.17 6.65
CA GLN A 564 -12.11 22.37 5.92
C GLN A 564 -13.32 22.23 6.85
N LEU A 565 -13.37 21.20 7.68
CA LEU A 565 -14.42 21.01 8.68
C LEU A 565 -14.52 22.17 9.67
N LEU A 566 -13.37 22.73 10.10
CA LEU A 566 -13.34 23.91 10.98
C LEU A 566 -13.93 25.15 10.30
N ARG A 567 -13.62 25.38 9.01
CA ARG A 567 -14.20 26.47 8.22
C ARG A 567 -15.70 26.29 7.99
N ASP A 568 -16.13 25.07 7.68
CA ASP A 568 -17.52 24.80 7.34
C ASP A 568 -18.42 24.84 8.57
N ASN A 569 -18.02 24.17 9.66
CA ASN A 569 -18.86 23.97 10.84
C ASN A 569 -18.68 25.06 11.90
N ARG A 570 -17.44 25.54 12.12
CA ARG A 570 -17.13 26.53 13.19
C ARG A 570 -16.79 27.92 12.68
N LYS A 571 -16.63 28.10 11.35
CA LYS A 571 -16.16 29.37 10.73
C LYS A 571 -14.81 29.84 11.26
N ILE A 572 -13.95 28.89 11.67
CA ILE A 572 -12.58 29.15 12.12
C ILE A 572 -11.64 28.86 10.96
N ASP A 573 -10.75 29.79 10.65
CA ASP A 573 -9.67 29.61 9.67
C ASP A 573 -8.32 29.63 10.38
N ILE A 574 -7.62 28.50 10.36
CA ILE A 574 -6.33 28.31 11.02
C ILE A 574 -5.24 28.22 9.95
N ASP A 575 -4.21 29.03 10.11
CA ASP A 575 -2.98 28.86 9.34
C ASP A 575 -2.08 27.83 10.01
N ILE A 576 -2.11 26.60 9.49
CA ILE A 576 -1.37 25.46 10.03
C ILE A 576 0.17 25.65 9.97
N ASP A 577 0.65 26.52 9.07
CA ASP A 577 2.08 26.80 8.93
C ASP A 577 2.59 27.74 10.05
N ASN A 578 1.70 28.40 10.79
CA ASN A 578 2.01 29.43 11.78
C ASN A 578 1.52 29.10 13.21
N ILE A 579 1.28 27.83 13.52
CA ILE A 579 0.87 27.41 14.87
C ILE A 579 2.00 27.54 15.91
N PRO A 580 1.69 27.75 17.20
CA PRO A 580 2.71 27.83 18.25
C PRO A 580 3.45 26.49 18.42
N LEU A 581 4.79 26.51 18.35
CA LEU A 581 5.65 25.32 18.44
C LEU A 581 5.99 24.89 19.89
N ALA A 582 5.45 25.58 20.89
CA ALA A 582 5.58 25.26 22.32
C ALA A 582 4.21 25.44 23.01
N ASP A 583 3.19 24.79 22.48
CA ASP A 583 1.84 24.83 23.04
C ASP A 583 1.67 23.83 24.18
N LYS A 584 1.26 24.35 25.34
CA LYS A 584 1.16 23.57 26.58
C LYS A 584 0.13 22.45 26.48
N VAL A 585 -1.05 22.72 25.90
CA VAL A 585 -2.15 21.74 25.81
C VAL A 585 -1.72 20.55 24.94
N THR A 586 -1.06 20.84 23.82
CA THR A 586 -0.52 19.83 22.90
C THR A 586 0.54 18.96 23.58
N CYS A 587 1.48 19.59 24.28
CA CYS A 587 2.56 18.89 24.96
C CYS A 587 2.05 18.02 26.13
N GLU A 588 1.10 18.53 26.92
CA GLU A 588 0.45 17.75 27.99
C GLU A 588 -0.30 16.52 27.44
N MET A 589 -1.03 16.69 26.34
CA MET A 589 -1.70 15.56 25.67
C MET A 589 -0.69 14.47 25.25
N LEU A 590 0.43 14.87 24.64
CA LEU A 590 1.49 13.95 24.24
C LEU A 590 2.16 13.28 25.45
N ALA A 591 2.50 14.03 26.49
CA ALA A 591 3.12 13.52 27.71
C ALA A 591 2.22 12.52 28.45
N ASN A 592 0.89 12.63 28.32
CA ASN A 592 -0.08 11.68 28.86
C ASN A 592 -0.19 10.39 28.01
N GLY A 593 0.47 10.32 26.86
CA GLY A 593 0.45 9.16 25.97
C GLY A 593 -0.76 9.11 25.05
N ASP A 594 -1.44 10.23 24.83
CA ASP A 594 -2.62 10.29 23.97
C ASP A 594 -2.23 10.53 22.50
N THR A 595 -1.47 9.58 21.96
CA THR A 595 -0.83 9.68 20.63
C THR A 595 -1.58 8.93 19.52
N VAL A 596 -2.72 8.30 19.81
CA VAL A 596 -3.55 7.62 18.79
C VAL A 596 -3.96 8.61 17.69
N GLY A 597 -3.80 8.26 16.42
CA GLY A 597 -4.06 9.17 15.30
C GLY A 597 -3.02 10.29 15.08
N VAL A 598 -2.03 10.44 15.96
CA VAL A 598 -0.90 11.38 15.76
C VAL A 598 0.12 10.74 14.83
N PHE A 599 0.53 11.48 13.80
CA PHE A 599 1.43 10.95 12.76
C PHE A 599 2.75 10.44 13.34
N GLN A 600 3.19 9.24 12.91
CA GLN A 600 4.38 8.51 13.39
C GLN A 600 4.40 8.12 14.88
N MET A 601 3.43 8.55 15.70
CA MET A 601 3.46 8.37 17.16
C MET A 601 2.42 7.35 17.69
N GLU A 602 1.73 6.63 16.79
CA GLU A 602 0.59 5.77 17.14
C GLU A 602 0.96 4.38 17.69
N SER A 603 2.18 3.87 17.43
CA SER A 603 2.56 2.53 17.89
C SER A 603 2.79 2.50 19.40
N GLY A 604 2.38 1.43 20.09
CA GLY A 604 2.45 1.37 21.56
C GLY A 604 3.84 1.63 22.16
N GLY A 605 4.92 1.10 21.56
CA GLY A 605 6.28 1.39 22.03
C GLY A 605 6.70 2.85 21.81
N MET A 606 6.23 3.50 20.74
CA MET A 606 6.45 4.92 20.52
C MET A 606 5.65 5.77 21.50
N THR A 607 4.39 5.40 21.77
CA THR A 607 3.56 6.04 22.80
C THR A 607 4.26 6.03 24.16
N ASN A 608 4.82 4.88 24.57
CA ASN A 608 5.59 4.79 25.81
C ASN A 608 6.82 5.69 25.79
N LEU A 609 7.57 5.70 24.67
CA LEU A 609 8.73 6.57 24.51
C LEU A 609 8.38 8.06 24.66
N VAL A 610 7.26 8.50 24.07
CA VAL A 610 6.77 9.88 24.19
C VAL A 610 6.40 10.20 25.65
N LYS A 611 5.75 9.27 26.37
CA LYS A 611 5.41 9.44 27.79
C LYS A 611 6.64 9.54 28.69
N ASP A 612 7.68 8.76 28.39
CA ASP A 612 8.93 8.78 29.15
C ASP A 612 9.72 10.06 28.89
N LEU A 613 9.71 10.55 27.64
CA LEU A 613 10.36 11.80 27.28
C LEU A 613 9.67 13.02 27.90
N LYS A 614 8.33 13.05 27.90
CA LYS A 614 7.50 14.21 28.28
C LYS A 614 7.88 15.47 27.48
N PRO A 615 7.56 15.51 26.17
CA PRO A 615 7.94 16.64 25.32
C PRO A 615 7.32 17.96 25.82
N GLU A 616 8.07 19.06 25.77
CA GLU A 616 7.62 20.41 26.15
C GLU A 616 7.54 21.36 24.93
N SER A 617 8.12 20.97 23.80
CA SER A 617 8.05 21.71 22.54
C SER A 617 8.15 20.79 21.33
N PHE A 618 7.97 21.35 20.14
CA PHE A 618 8.24 20.70 18.86
C PHE A 618 9.66 20.10 18.78
N ASP A 619 10.66 20.79 19.34
CA ASP A 619 12.07 20.40 19.24
C ASP A 619 12.33 19.01 19.84
N ASP A 620 11.60 18.66 20.91
CA ASP A 620 11.65 17.35 21.57
C ASP A 620 11.13 16.21 20.68
N LEU A 621 10.32 16.50 19.65
CA LEU A 621 9.77 15.49 18.73
C LEU A 621 10.75 15.10 17.62
N ILE A 622 11.66 16.00 17.23
CA ILE A 622 12.65 15.75 16.17
C ILE A 622 13.49 14.49 16.45
N PRO A 623 14.08 14.30 17.65
CA PRO A 623 14.87 13.11 17.96
C PRO A 623 14.03 11.85 18.17
N LEU A 624 12.77 11.97 18.62
CA LEU A 624 11.90 10.81 18.82
C LEU A 624 11.71 9.98 17.54
N VAL A 625 11.47 10.68 16.42
CA VAL A 625 11.33 10.04 15.10
C VAL A 625 12.60 9.28 14.68
N ALA A 626 13.78 9.78 15.06
CA ALA A 626 15.06 9.14 14.77
C ALA A 626 15.39 7.97 15.72
N LEU A 627 14.99 8.07 17.00
CA LEU A 627 15.34 7.14 18.07
C LEU A 627 14.52 5.85 18.07
N TYR A 628 13.25 5.86 17.64
CA TYR A 628 12.41 4.67 17.72
C TYR A 628 12.66 3.68 16.57
N ARG A 629 13.85 3.04 16.59
CA ARG A 629 14.29 2.05 15.60
C ARG A 629 15.06 0.91 16.28
N PRO A 630 15.09 -0.32 15.71
CA PRO A 630 15.69 -1.49 16.37
C PRO A 630 17.15 -1.32 16.83
N GLY A 631 17.95 -0.53 16.11
CA GLY A 631 19.33 -0.22 16.48
C GLY A 631 19.45 0.66 17.74
N PRO A 632 18.97 1.92 17.69
CA PRO A 632 18.98 2.81 18.85
C PRO A 632 18.30 2.22 20.10
N LEU A 633 17.17 1.52 19.96
CA LEU A 633 16.48 0.87 21.07
C LEU A 633 17.33 -0.20 21.79
N GLY A 634 18.15 -0.95 21.04
CA GLY A 634 18.99 -2.02 21.59
C GLY A 634 20.34 -1.56 22.17
N SER A 635 20.71 -0.30 21.94
CA SER A 635 22.05 0.24 22.25
C SER A 635 22.16 1.01 23.57
N GLY A 636 21.03 1.23 24.27
CA GLY A 636 20.96 2.09 25.45
C GLY A 636 20.93 3.60 25.15
N MET A 637 21.07 4.03 23.89
CA MET A 637 21.02 5.44 23.46
C MET A 637 19.73 6.15 23.89
N VAL A 638 18.60 5.45 23.82
CA VAL A 638 17.28 6.01 24.19
C VAL A 638 17.21 6.36 25.67
N ALA A 639 17.69 5.46 26.54
CA ALA A 639 17.74 5.69 27.97
C ALA A 639 18.67 6.86 28.32
N ASP A 640 19.85 6.89 27.69
CA ASP A 640 20.83 7.97 27.86
C ASP A 640 20.27 9.35 27.45
N PHE A 641 19.51 9.40 26.35
CA PHE A 641 18.86 10.62 25.88
C PHE A 641 17.79 11.10 26.87
N ILE A 642 16.92 10.20 27.34
CA ILE A 642 15.84 10.51 28.30
C ILE A 642 16.43 10.96 29.64
N ASP A 643 17.45 10.27 30.16
CA ASP A 643 18.11 10.64 31.41
C ASP A 643 18.87 11.96 31.30
N GLY A 644 19.44 12.26 30.13
CA GLY A 644 20.03 13.57 29.82
C GLY A 644 18.99 14.68 29.82
N ARG A 645 17.84 14.46 29.17
CA ARG A 645 16.71 15.42 29.10
C ARG A 645 16.11 15.75 30.47
N HIS A 646 16.01 14.75 31.35
CA HIS A 646 15.50 14.93 32.72
C HIS A 646 16.58 15.34 33.73
N GLU A 647 17.78 15.69 33.26
CA GLU A 647 18.94 16.07 34.08
C GLU A 647 19.36 15.02 35.13
N LYS A 648 18.94 13.75 34.94
CA LYS A 648 19.30 12.62 35.81
C LYS A 648 20.73 12.15 35.56
N LYS A 649 21.23 12.34 34.34
CA LYS A 649 22.60 12.02 33.92
C LYS A 649 23.35 13.28 33.55
N LYS A 650 24.54 13.47 34.12
CA LYS A 650 25.43 14.58 33.74
C LYS A 650 26.01 14.32 32.35
N VAL A 651 25.64 15.16 31.38
CA VAL A 651 26.15 15.09 30.01
C VAL A 651 27.65 15.40 29.99
N THR A 652 28.46 14.45 29.54
CA THR A 652 29.91 14.59 29.39
C THR A 652 30.30 14.55 27.92
N TYR A 653 31.06 15.53 27.45
CA TYR A 653 31.58 15.58 26.09
C TYR A 653 33.06 15.21 26.08
N LEU A 654 33.48 14.37 25.12
CA LEU A 654 34.88 13.96 24.96
C LEU A 654 35.82 15.13 24.63
N HIS A 655 35.30 16.18 23.99
CA HIS A 655 36.06 17.37 23.64
C HIS A 655 35.16 18.63 23.66
N PRO A 656 35.66 19.83 24.05
CA PRO A 656 34.86 21.06 24.07
C PRO A 656 34.19 21.43 22.74
N LEU A 657 34.85 21.13 21.61
CA LEU A 657 34.30 21.36 20.26
C LEU A 657 33.07 20.50 19.93
N LEU A 658 32.83 19.40 20.66
CA LEU A 658 31.64 18.56 20.45
C LEU A 658 30.39 19.16 21.09
N LYS A 659 30.54 20.04 22.09
CA LYS A 659 29.41 20.60 22.84
C LYS A 659 28.41 21.32 21.91
N PRO A 660 28.80 22.25 21.02
CA PRO A 660 27.87 22.94 20.13
C PRO A 660 27.22 22.05 19.05
N ILE A 661 27.67 20.79 18.91
CA ILE A 661 27.16 19.84 17.91
C ILE A 661 26.18 18.85 18.56
N LEU A 662 26.49 18.44 19.80
CA LEU A 662 25.78 17.37 20.51
C LEU A 662 24.91 17.87 21.67
N GLN A 663 24.83 19.18 21.90
CA GLN A 663 24.01 19.74 22.99
C GLN A 663 22.52 19.41 22.82
N ASP A 664 21.98 19.52 21.60
CA ASP A 664 20.56 19.24 21.29
C ASP A 664 20.23 17.75 21.47
N THR A 665 21.24 16.89 21.55
CA THR A 665 21.10 15.44 21.71
C THR A 665 21.73 14.92 23.01
N PHE A 666 21.97 15.82 23.98
CA PHE A 666 22.52 15.48 25.29
C PHE A 666 23.80 14.62 25.24
N GLY A 667 24.67 14.87 24.25
CA GLY A 667 25.95 14.17 24.06
C GLY A 667 25.88 12.91 23.19
N VAL A 668 24.68 12.50 22.73
CA VAL A 668 24.51 11.32 21.87
C VAL A 668 24.68 11.70 20.39
N ILE A 669 25.45 10.91 19.63
CA ILE A 669 25.56 11.07 18.17
C ILE A 669 24.37 10.36 17.52
N LEU A 670 23.38 11.14 17.07
CA LEU A 670 22.13 10.62 16.50
C LEU A 670 22.00 10.91 15.00
N TYR A 671 22.48 12.07 14.56
CA TYR A 671 22.26 12.55 13.20
C TYR A 671 23.48 12.46 12.29
N GLN A 672 23.23 12.30 11.00
CA GLN A 672 24.23 12.33 9.94
C GLN A 672 24.92 13.70 9.86
N GLU A 673 24.15 14.76 10.06
CA GLU A 673 24.61 16.15 10.07
C GLU A 673 25.57 16.40 11.24
N GLN A 674 25.36 15.75 12.39
CA GLN A 674 26.29 15.81 13.53
C GLN A 674 27.63 15.16 13.16
N VAL A 675 27.63 13.99 12.51
CA VAL A 675 28.87 13.34 12.02
C VAL A 675 29.60 14.27 11.05
N MET A 676 28.88 14.92 10.14
CA MET A 676 29.47 15.85 9.19
C MET A 676 30.10 17.06 9.88
N ARG A 677 29.42 17.66 10.86
CA ARG A 677 29.95 18.76 11.67
C ARG A 677 31.16 18.36 12.50
N ILE A 678 31.15 17.16 13.10
CA ILE A 678 32.31 16.64 13.86
C ILE A 678 33.53 16.53 12.95
N ALA A 679 33.37 15.98 11.73
CA ALA A 679 34.47 15.90 10.76
C ALA A 679 35.00 17.28 10.34
N SER A 680 34.12 18.24 10.12
CA SER A 680 34.50 19.61 9.77
C SER A 680 35.24 20.33 10.92
N GLU A 681 34.68 20.29 12.13
CA GLU A 681 35.21 21.03 13.28
C GLU A 681 36.47 20.41 13.89
N LEU A 682 36.56 19.08 13.93
CA LEU A 682 37.70 18.39 14.53
C LEU A 682 38.83 18.17 13.53
N ALA A 683 38.52 17.76 12.29
CA ALA A 683 39.54 17.41 11.30
C ALA A 683 39.74 18.46 10.19
N GLY A 684 38.91 19.51 10.15
CA GLY A 684 39.02 20.57 9.14
C GLY A 684 38.57 20.14 7.74
N PHE A 685 37.72 19.11 7.65
CA PHE A 685 37.10 18.72 6.39
C PHE A 685 36.18 19.83 5.90
N THR A 686 36.05 20.00 4.58
CA THR A 686 34.90 20.74 4.05
C THR A 686 33.61 19.97 4.36
N LEU A 687 32.47 20.65 4.39
CA LEU A 687 31.18 19.96 4.58
C LEU A 687 30.88 18.97 3.43
N GLY A 688 31.40 19.24 2.22
CA GLY A 688 31.34 18.31 1.09
C GLY A 688 32.14 17.02 1.32
N GLN A 689 33.38 17.13 1.80
CA GLN A 689 34.22 15.99 2.20
C GLN A 689 33.58 15.21 3.35
N ALA A 690 32.93 15.91 4.27
CA ALA A 690 32.26 15.30 5.40
C ALA A 690 31.05 14.43 4.98
N ASP A 691 30.26 14.82 3.97
CA ASP A 691 29.22 13.93 3.41
C ASP A 691 29.83 12.69 2.72
N LEU A 692 30.97 12.83 2.04
CA LEU A 692 31.69 11.68 1.45
C LEU A 692 32.13 10.68 2.53
N LEU A 693 32.64 11.17 3.68
CA LEU A 693 32.98 10.35 4.84
C LEU A 693 31.75 9.58 5.36
N ARG A 694 30.64 10.30 5.60
CA ARG A 694 29.39 9.69 6.06
C ARG A 694 28.90 8.60 5.10
N ARG A 695 28.97 8.82 3.78
CA ARG A 695 28.64 7.80 2.76
C ARG A 695 29.54 6.58 2.86
N ALA A 696 30.84 6.78 3.03
CA ALA A 696 31.81 5.69 3.15
C ALA A 696 31.52 4.83 4.39
N MET A 697 31.18 5.46 5.52
CA MET A 697 30.76 4.77 6.74
C MET A 697 29.51 3.93 6.50
N GLY A 698 28.46 4.49 5.90
CA GLY A 698 27.21 3.76 5.64
C GLY A 698 27.34 2.58 4.64
N LYS A 699 28.27 2.64 3.68
CA LYS A 699 28.49 1.57 2.69
C LYS A 699 29.51 0.51 3.11
N LYS A 700 30.14 0.65 4.28
CA LYS A 700 31.17 -0.28 4.82
C LYS A 700 32.29 -0.63 3.83
N LYS A 701 32.69 0.32 2.98
CA LYS A 701 33.82 0.12 2.06
C LYS A 701 35.13 0.22 2.83
N HIS A 702 35.66 -0.91 3.29
CA HIS A 702 36.84 -0.97 4.17
C HIS A 702 38.03 -0.14 3.67
N GLU A 703 38.34 -0.19 2.37
CA GLU A 703 39.46 0.57 1.79
C GLU A 703 39.25 2.09 1.86
N VAL A 704 38.04 2.56 1.55
CA VAL A 704 37.72 3.99 1.56
C VAL A 704 37.68 4.52 3.00
N LEU A 705 37.15 3.72 3.93
CA LEU A 705 37.05 4.11 5.33
C LEU A 705 38.43 4.21 6.00
N ALA A 706 39.36 3.30 5.67
CA ALA A 706 40.75 3.37 6.14
C ALA A 706 41.45 4.65 5.66
N ALA A 707 41.33 4.98 4.37
CA ALA A 707 41.92 6.21 3.83
C ALA A 707 41.34 7.48 4.47
N GLN A 708 40.03 7.51 4.73
CA GLN A 708 39.40 8.65 5.38
C GLN A 708 39.74 8.76 6.87
N ARG A 709 39.96 7.64 7.55
CA ARG A 709 40.44 7.62 8.94
C ARG A 709 41.79 8.33 9.05
N ASP A 710 42.74 8.02 8.17
CA ASP A 710 44.05 8.66 8.17
C ASP A 710 43.97 10.16 7.87
N ASN A 711 43.06 10.57 6.98
CA ASN A 711 42.80 11.99 6.73
C ASN A 711 42.22 12.69 7.95
N PHE A 712 41.27 12.06 8.64
CA PHE A 712 40.65 12.60 9.85
C PHE A 712 41.69 12.79 10.97
N LEU A 713 42.54 11.79 11.21
CA LEU A 713 43.57 11.85 12.25
C LEU A 713 44.61 12.94 11.96
N ARG A 714 45.09 13.05 10.73
CA ARG A 714 46.03 14.12 10.32
C ARG A 714 45.39 15.51 10.42
N GLY A 715 44.11 15.63 10.09
CA GLY A 715 43.34 16.86 10.25
C GLY A 715 43.20 17.26 11.71
N ALA A 716 42.87 16.30 12.58
CA ALA A 716 42.74 16.50 14.02
C ALA A 716 44.06 16.91 14.68
N GLU A 717 45.16 16.28 14.28
CA GLU A 717 46.51 16.65 14.74
C GLU A 717 46.86 18.09 14.38
N ARG A 718 46.56 18.52 13.14
CA ARG A 718 46.77 19.91 12.69
C ARG A 718 45.93 20.93 13.49
N ARG A 719 44.80 20.51 14.05
CA ARG A 719 43.94 21.33 14.93
C ARG A 719 44.28 21.19 16.41
N GLY A 720 45.35 20.47 16.76
CA GLY A 720 45.84 20.34 18.13
C GLY A 720 45.07 19.32 18.99
N ILE A 721 44.34 18.39 18.37
CA ILE A 721 43.61 17.33 19.08
C ILE A 721 44.52 16.11 19.22
N GLU A 722 44.59 15.54 20.42
CA GLU A 722 45.39 14.33 20.69
C GLU A 722 44.93 13.16 19.81
N GLN A 723 45.87 12.48 19.18
CA GLN A 723 45.60 11.38 18.24
C GLN A 723 44.75 10.26 18.88
N LYS A 724 44.98 9.95 20.16
CA LYS A 724 44.21 8.95 20.89
C LYS A 724 42.74 9.33 21.02
N LEU A 725 42.47 10.60 21.37
CA LEU A 725 41.12 11.14 21.49
C LEU A 725 40.44 11.22 20.11
N ALA A 726 41.17 11.65 19.08
CA ALA A 726 40.66 11.68 17.71
C ALA A 726 40.28 10.27 17.20
N MET A 727 41.07 9.25 17.54
CA MET A 727 40.79 7.86 17.20
C MET A 727 39.53 7.35 17.89
N GLU A 728 39.37 7.62 19.18
CA GLU A 728 38.17 7.27 19.96
C GLU A 728 36.91 7.92 19.37
N ILE A 729 36.97 9.21 19.03
CA ILE A 729 35.84 9.93 18.41
C ILE A 729 35.52 9.36 17.02
N PHE A 730 36.53 8.99 16.22
CA PHE A 730 36.31 8.37 14.91
C PHE A 730 35.64 7.01 15.02
N ASP A 731 36.10 6.16 15.93
CA ASP A 731 35.52 4.83 16.15
C ASP A 731 34.07 4.95 16.66
N LEU A 732 33.80 5.95 17.50
CA LEU A 732 32.44 6.28 17.94
C LEU A 732 31.54 6.69 16.76
N MET A 733 32.02 7.60 15.89
CA MET A 733 31.27 7.98 14.68
C MET A 733 31.01 6.78 13.76
N ALA A 734 32.00 5.91 13.55
CA ALA A 734 31.87 4.73 12.69
C ALA A 734 30.84 3.74 13.26
N HIS A 735 30.81 3.55 14.58
CA HIS A 735 29.82 2.71 15.25
C HIS A 735 28.39 3.27 15.07
N PHE A 736 28.21 4.59 15.22
CA PHE A 736 26.89 5.21 15.08
C PHE A 736 26.45 5.45 13.65
N ALA A 737 27.35 5.45 12.67
CA ALA A 737 26.99 5.64 11.27
C ALA A 737 26.05 4.55 10.72
N ASP A 738 26.06 3.36 11.32
CA ASP A 738 25.10 2.28 11.02
C ASP A 738 23.66 2.64 11.40
N TYR A 739 23.46 3.59 12.31
CA TYR A 739 22.16 4.00 12.85
C TYR A 739 21.83 5.49 12.64
N GLY A 740 22.79 6.28 12.14
CA GLY A 740 22.66 7.73 11.98
C GLY A 740 21.50 8.14 11.07
N PHE A 741 20.67 9.05 11.56
CA PHE A 741 19.47 9.52 10.86
C PHE A 741 19.67 10.88 10.19
N ASN A 742 18.88 11.21 9.16
CA ASN A 742 18.95 12.53 8.52
C ASN A 742 18.09 13.52 9.30
N LYS A 743 18.71 14.54 9.92
CA LYS A 743 18.04 15.54 10.76
C LYS A 743 17.00 16.33 9.97
N SER A 744 17.31 16.70 8.72
CA SER A 744 16.38 17.44 7.84
C SER A 744 15.05 16.70 7.63
N HIS A 745 15.10 15.41 7.32
CA HIS A 745 13.91 14.56 7.18
C HIS A 745 13.18 14.38 8.52
N SER A 746 13.91 14.16 9.61
CA SER A 746 13.34 14.02 10.96
C SER A 746 12.56 15.26 11.37
N ALA A 747 13.15 16.46 11.18
CA ALA A 747 12.53 17.73 11.53
C ALA A 747 11.26 17.96 10.71
N ALA A 748 11.31 17.71 9.41
CA ALA A 748 10.16 17.91 8.52
C ALA A 748 8.97 17.02 8.93
N TYR A 749 9.21 15.75 9.24
CA TYR A 749 8.14 14.83 9.60
C TYR A 749 7.67 15.02 11.04
N ALA A 750 8.57 15.42 11.95
CA ALA A 750 8.19 15.85 13.30
C ALA A 750 7.24 17.06 13.26
N LEU A 751 7.37 17.97 12.28
CA LEU A 751 6.47 19.12 12.18
C LEU A 751 5.06 18.68 11.81
N VAL A 752 4.93 17.71 10.90
CA VAL A 752 3.63 17.10 10.58
C VAL A 752 3.05 16.37 11.81
N ALA A 753 3.88 15.64 12.56
CA ALA A 753 3.46 15.02 13.82
C ALA A 753 2.93 16.06 14.81
N TYR A 754 3.66 17.16 15.00
CA TYR A 754 3.24 18.25 15.88
C TYR A 754 1.95 18.94 15.41
N GLN A 755 1.81 19.20 14.10
CA GLN A 755 0.58 19.75 13.51
C GLN A 755 -0.63 18.85 13.78
N THR A 756 -0.48 17.53 13.61
CA THR A 756 -1.57 16.59 13.94
C THR A 756 -1.87 16.55 15.44
N ALA A 757 -0.85 16.62 16.30
CA ALA A 757 -1.04 16.65 17.74
C ALA A 757 -1.77 17.93 18.17
N TYR A 758 -1.41 19.08 17.60
CA TYR A 758 -2.04 20.36 17.87
C TYR A 758 -3.53 20.37 17.49
N LEU A 759 -3.85 19.91 16.27
CA LEU A 759 -5.25 19.81 15.82
C LEU A 759 -6.05 18.84 16.70
N LYS A 760 -5.47 17.70 17.08
CA LYS A 760 -6.12 16.74 17.98
C LYS A 760 -6.34 17.28 19.40
N ALA A 761 -5.43 18.13 19.89
CA ALA A 761 -5.49 18.70 21.23
C ALA A 761 -6.56 19.80 21.33
N HIS A 762 -6.64 20.68 20.33
CA HIS A 762 -7.53 21.84 20.34
C HIS A 762 -8.89 21.59 19.66
N TYR A 763 -8.93 20.72 18.64
CA TYR A 763 -10.13 20.45 17.81
C TYR A 763 -10.36 18.95 17.63
N PRO A 764 -10.57 18.21 18.74
CA PRO A 764 -10.62 16.75 18.71
C PRO A 764 -11.76 16.19 17.84
N CYS A 765 -12.93 16.84 17.79
CA CYS A 765 -14.07 16.37 17.01
C CYS A 765 -13.79 16.42 15.50
N GLU A 766 -13.33 17.57 14.99
CA GLU A 766 -13.00 17.78 13.58
C GLU A 766 -11.80 16.94 13.15
N PHE A 767 -10.76 16.88 14.00
CA PHE A 767 -9.58 16.06 13.73
C PHE A 767 -9.94 14.57 13.63
N MET A 768 -10.72 14.05 14.59
CA MET A 768 -11.13 12.65 14.57
C MET A 768 -12.09 12.34 13.42
N ALA A 769 -12.98 13.26 13.05
CA ALA A 769 -13.85 13.10 11.87
C ALA A 769 -13.04 13.04 10.56
N ALA A 770 -12.03 13.89 10.41
CA ALA A 770 -11.10 13.85 9.28
C ALA A 770 -10.26 12.55 9.27
N LEU A 771 -9.76 12.13 10.44
CA LEU A 771 -8.99 10.89 10.58
C LEU A 771 -9.84 9.66 10.20
N LEU A 772 -11.07 9.57 10.71
CA LEU A 772 -12.03 8.51 10.38
C LEU A 772 -12.34 8.49 8.88
N SER A 773 -12.54 9.67 8.28
CA SER A 773 -12.77 9.81 6.85
C SER A 773 -11.61 9.27 6.00
N SER A 774 -10.37 9.46 6.46
CA SER A 774 -9.18 8.98 5.76
C SER A 774 -8.98 7.46 5.78
N VAL A 775 -9.72 6.72 6.63
CA VAL A 775 -9.60 5.26 6.78
C VAL A 775 -10.91 4.51 6.52
N MET A 776 -11.90 5.16 5.91
CA MET A 776 -13.24 4.58 5.66
C MET A 776 -13.20 3.24 4.91
N GLY A 777 -12.20 3.02 4.06
CA GLY A 777 -12.01 1.76 3.35
C GLY A 777 -11.45 0.60 4.21
N THR A 778 -11.13 0.81 5.49
CA THR A 778 -10.53 -0.19 6.38
C THR A 778 -11.31 -0.31 7.69
N ASN A 779 -12.33 -1.17 7.72
CA ASN A 779 -13.25 -1.33 8.85
C ASN A 779 -12.55 -1.56 10.21
N GLU A 780 -11.44 -2.31 10.23
CA GLU A 780 -10.67 -2.56 11.46
C GLU A 780 -10.12 -1.26 12.09
N LYS A 781 -9.61 -0.33 11.25
CA LYS A 781 -9.10 0.97 11.71
C LYS A 781 -10.21 1.94 12.11
N VAL A 782 -11.34 1.90 11.40
CA VAL A 782 -12.52 2.70 11.74
C VAL A 782 -13.02 2.33 13.14
N GLY A 783 -13.18 1.04 13.42
CA GLY A 783 -13.58 0.57 14.75
C GLY A 783 -12.62 1.03 15.85
N PHE A 784 -11.30 0.89 15.62
CA PHE A 784 -10.28 1.33 16.56
C PHE A 784 -10.36 2.83 16.90
N TYR A 785 -10.49 3.71 15.89
CA TYR A 785 -10.58 5.16 16.13
C TYR A 785 -11.92 5.58 16.74
N ILE A 786 -13.00 4.84 16.49
CA ILE A 786 -14.29 5.10 17.12
C ILE A 786 -14.25 4.81 18.63
N GLU A 787 -13.58 3.73 19.03
CA GLU A 787 -13.36 3.47 20.46
C GLU A 787 -12.51 4.58 21.11
N GLU A 788 -11.50 5.09 20.39
CA GLU A 788 -10.73 6.24 20.88
C GLU A 788 -11.59 7.51 21.03
N CYS A 789 -12.50 7.77 20.08
CA CYS A 789 -13.49 8.85 20.22
C CYS A 789 -14.34 8.67 21.47
N ARG A 790 -14.83 7.46 21.73
CA ARG A 790 -15.65 7.14 22.91
C ARG A 790 -14.87 7.34 24.21
N ARG A 791 -13.60 6.91 24.26
CA ARG A 791 -12.69 7.12 25.40
C ARG A 791 -12.50 8.59 25.73
N ARG A 792 -12.48 9.45 24.70
CA ARG A 792 -12.41 10.92 24.82
C ARG A 792 -13.77 11.59 25.05
N GLY A 793 -14.86 10.83 25.16
CA GLY A 793 -16.21 11.37 25.35
C GLY A 793 -16.84 11.98 24.09
N ILE A 794 -16.27 11.74 22.91
CA ILE A 794 -16.82 12.21 21.62
C ILE A 794 -17.93 11.26 21.20
N LYS A 795 -19.15 11.80 21.07
CA LYS A 795 -20.32 11.01 20.67
C LYS A 795 -20.28 10.73 19.16
N ILE A 796 -20.42 9.47 18.78
CA ILE A 796 -20.60 9.05 17.38
C ILE A 796 -22.09 8.82 17.11
N CYS A 797 -22.65 9.59 16.19
CA CYS A 797 -24.03 9.46 15.74
C CYS A 797 -24.12 8.49 14.55
N PRO A 798 -25.18 7.68 14.45
CA PRO A 798 -25.35 6.73 13.36
C PRO A 798 -25.47 7.42 12.00
N PRO A 799 -25.22 6.67 10.90
CA PRO A 799 -25.51 7.17 9.57
C PRO A 799 -27.00 7.53 9.47
N ASP A 800 -27.31 8.46 8.57
CA ASP A 800 -28.64 9.00 8.39
C ASP A 800 -28.79 9.58 6.98
N ILE A 801 -29.83 9.19 6.24
CA ILE A 801 -30.04 9.63 4.86
C ILE A 801 -30.29 11.14 4.73
N ASN A 802 -30.80 11.78 5.79
CA ASN A 802 -31.17 13.20 5.78
C ASN A 802 -30.04 14.11 6.28
N ALA A 803 -29.18 13.63 7.19
CA ALA A 803 -28.13 14.43 7.82
C ALA A 803 -26.70 14.06 7.38
N SER A 804 -26.45 12.81 6.97
CA SER A 804 -25.08 12.34 6.69
C SER A 804 -24.55 12.86 5.36
N GLN A 805 -23.23 13.03 5.29
CA GLN A 805 -22.50 13.34 4.07
C GLN A 805 -21.84 12.06 3.53
N ALA A 806 -21.08 12.18 2.44
CA ALA A 806 -20.29 11.05 1.94
C ALA A 806 -19.26 10.59 2.99
N SER A 807 -18.50 11.54 3.53
CA SER A 807 -17.47 11.35 4.56
C SER A 807 -18.01 11.64 5.97
N PHE A 808 -17.26 11.32 7.02
CA PHE A 808 -17.65 11.69 8.38
C PHE A 808 -17.69 13.22 8.52
N ASN A 809 -18.69 13.73 9.23
CA ASN A 809 -18.87 15.16 9.45
C ASN A 809 -19.10 15.46 10.94
N VAL A 810 -18.94 16.72 11.34
CA VAL A 810 -19.17 17.19 12.71
C VAL A 810 -20.54 17.87 12.82
N GLU A 811 -21.29 17.51 13.86
CA GLU A 811 -22.57 18.09 14.23
C GLU A 811 -22.49 18.55 15.69
N GLY A 812 -22.21 19.84 15.91
CA GLY A 812 -21.91 20.38 17.23
C GLY A 812 -20.63 19.74 17.82
N ASP A 813 -20.77 19.03 18.94
CA ASP A 813 -19.67 18.29 19.58
C ASP A 813 -19.79 16.77 19.38
N SER A 814 -20.51 16.35 18.33
CA SER A 814 -20.67 14.95 17.94
C SER A 814 -20.18 14.72 16.50
N ILE A 815 -19.79 13.48 16.19
CA ILE A 815 -19.39 13.08 14.84
C ILE A 815 -20.51 12.26 14.22
N ARG A 816 -20.97 12.67 13.03
CA ARG A 816 -21.94 11.95 12.20
C ARG A 816 -21.22 10.98 11.27
N PHE A 817 -21.69 9.73 11.24
CA PHE A 817 -21.13 8.70 10.37
C PHE A 817 -21.33 9.03 8.88
N GLY A 818 -20.28 8.86 8.07
CA GLY A 818 -20.34 9.07 6.62
C GLY A 818 -20.95 7.89 5.86
N LEU A 819 -21.75 8.15 4.82
CA LEU A 819 -22.40 7.10 4.03
C LEU A 819 -21.40 6.18 3.32
N ALA A 820 -20.19 6.65 3.00
CA ALA A 820 -19.16 5.84 2.36
C ALA A 820 -18.55 4.77 3.28
N GLY A 821 -18.80 4.85 4.60
CA GLY A 821 -18.33 3.85 5.56
C GLY A 821 -19.27 2.65 5.65
N VAL A 822 -20.40 2.68 4.94
CA VAL A 822 -21.39 1.60 4.95
C VAL A 822 -21.06 0.59 3.85
N LYS A 823 -20.91 -0.67 4.24
CA LYS A 823 -20.63 -1.78 3.33
C LYS A 823 -21.72 -1.88 2.24
N ASN A 824 -21.29 -2.20 1.02
CA ASN A 824 -22.13 -2.27 -0.19
C ASN A 824 -22.64 -0.93 -0.74
N VAL A 825 -22.33 0.22 -0.11
CA VAL A 825 -22.73 1.54 -0.60
C VAL A 825 -21.57 2.17 -1.38
N GLY A 826 -21.70 2.24 -2.71
CA GLY A 826 -20.67 2.82 -3.59
C GLY A 826 -20.77 4.35 -3.71
N GLU A 827 -19.68 5.00 -4.12
CA GLU A 827 -19.59 6.46 -4.27
C GLU A 827 -20.67 7.04 -5.20
N ASN A 828 -20.93 6.37 -6.35
CA ASN A 828 -21.99 6.79 -7.27
C ASN A 828 -23.38 6.78 -6.62
N ALA A 829 -23.66 5.80 -5.75
CA ALA A 829 -24.93 5.72 -5.03
C ALA A 829 -25.06 6.88 -4.03
N ILE A 830 -23.96 7.21 -3.33
CA ILE A 830 -23.91 8.31 -2.38
C ILE A 830 -24.14 9.65 -3.07
N ASN A 831 -23.42 9.91 -4.17
CA ASN A 831 -23.57 11.15 -4.94
C ASN A 831 -25.01 11.31 -5.45
N ASN A 832 -25.64 10.22 -5.90
CA ASN A 832 -27.05 10.24 -6.30
C ASN A 832 -27.99 10.57 -5.12
N ILE A 833 -27.81 9.94 -3.97
CA ILE A 833 -28.60 10.21 -2.75
C ILE A 833 -28.46 11.68 -2.31
N LEU A 834 -27.23 12.20 -2.27
CA LEU A 834 -26.95 13.58 -1.87
C LEU A 834 -27.56 14.59 -2.86
N THR A 835 -27.44 14.33 -4.17
CA THR A 835 -28.03 15.17 -5.22
C THR A 835 -29.56 15.18 -5.12
N ALA A 836 -30.17 14.00 -4.97
CA ALA A 836 -31.62 13.86 -4.81
C ALA A 836 -32.12 14.61 -3.55
N ARG A 837 -31.37 14.54 -2.44
CA ARG A 837 -31.66 15.30 -1.22
C ARG A 837 -31.54 16.80 -1.43
N GLN A 838 -30.50 17.27 -2.13
CA GLN A 838 -30.30 18.69 -2.41
C GLN A 838 -31.41 19.28 -3.28
N GLN A 839 -31.91 18.51 -4.25
CA GLN A 839 -32.97 18.97 -5.17
C GLN A 839 -34.37 18.92 -4.56
N GLY A 840 -34.68 17.89 -3.75
CA GLY A 840 -36.04 17.65 -3.25
C GLY A 840 -36.24 17.81 -1.74
N GLY A 841 -35.22 18.24 -0.98
CA GLY A 841 -35.28 18.36 0.47
C GLY A 841 -35.14 17.03 1.22
N HIS A 842 -35.54 16.97 2.50
CA HIS A 842 -35.47 15.75 3.31
C HIS A 842 -36.36 14.64 2.74
N PHE A 843 -35.91 13.39 2.89
CA PHE A 843 -36.69 12.20 2.62
C PHE A 843 -37.68 11.95 3.75
N THR A 844 -38.95 11.75 3.40
CA THR A 844 -40.04 11.55 4.37
C THR A 844 -40.42 10.09 4.58
N SER A 845 -40.27 9.24 3.55
CA SER A 845 -40.58 7.82 3.60
C SER A 845 -39.64 7.00 2.70
N ILE A 846 -39.65 5.67 2.86
CA ILE A 846 -38.86 4.78 1.99
C ILE A 846 -39.34 4.83 0.52
N VAL A 847 -40.62 5.10 0.29
CA VAL A 847 -41.19 5.26 -1.05
C VAL A 847 -40.73 6.59 -1.66
N ASP A 848 -40.73 7.68 -0.89
CA ASP A 848 -40.18 8.96 -1.32
C ASP A 848 -38.69 8.82 -1.70
N PHE A 849 -37.91 8.15 -0.85
CA PHE A 849 -36.51 7.85 -1.13
C PHE A 849 -36.35 7.09 -2.46
N CYS A 850 -37.01 5.95 -2.62
CA CYS A 850 -36.91 5.12 -3.84
C CYS A 850 -37.42 5.84 -5.10
N THR A 851 -38.37 6.76 -4.98
CA THR A 851 -38.91 7.50 -6.14
C THR A 851 -37.93 8.55 -6.65
N ARG A 852 -37.11 9.15 -5.75
CA ARG A 852 -36.21 10.26 -6.08
C ARG A 852 -34.81 9.82 -6.49
N VAL A 853 -34.35 8.64 -6.06
CA VAL A 853 -33.03 8.10 -6.39
C VAL A 853 -33.03 7.27 -7.67
N ASP A 854 -31.87 7.19 -8.34
CA ASP A 854 -31.69 6.31 -9.50
C ASP A 854 -31.46 4.86 -9.02
N MET A 855 -32.48 4.02 -9.21
CA MET A 855 -32.48 2.61 -8.81
C MET A 855 -31.47 1.74 -9.57
N ARG A 856 -30.88 2.22 -10.68
CA ARG A 856 -29.77 1.53 -11.36
C ARG A 856 -28.49 1.58 -10.54
N VAL A 857 -28.31 2.68 -9.81
CA VAL A 857 -27.12 2.94 -8.98
C VAL A 857 -27.41 2.56 -7.53
N VAL A 858 -28.56 2.95 -7.00
CA VAL A 858 -29.05 2.63 -5.66
C VAL A 858 -29.92 1.38 -5.71
N ASN A 859 -29.28 0.23 -5.92
CA ASN A 859 -30.00 -1.05 -6.01
C ASN A 859 -30.54 -1.51 -4.64
N LYS A 860 -31.39 -2.55 -4.64
CA LYS A 860 -32.01 -3.11 -3.41
C LYS A 860 -30.99 -3.43 -2.31
N ARG A 861 -29.80 -3.95 -2.66
CA ARG A 861 -28.75 -4.30 -1.70
C ARG A 861 -28.17 -3.06 -1.00
N VAL A 862 -28.09 -1.93 -1.70
CA VAL A 862 -27.68 -0.63 -1.11
C VAL A 862 -28.71 -0.19 -0.07
N ILE A 863 -30.00 -0.21 -0.42
CA ILE A 863 -31.09 0.22 0.46
C ILE A 863 -31.17 -0.69 1.70
N GLU A 864 -31.07 -2.00 1.50
CA GLU A 864 -31.05 -2.98 2.59
C GLU A 864 -29.88 -2.71 3.56
N SER A 865 -28.70 -2.38 3.03
CA SER A 865 -27.53 -2.05 3.85
C SER A 865 -27.74 -0.77 4.66
N LEU A 866 -28.34 0.26 4.04
CA LEU A 866 -28.69 1.52 4.69
C LEU A 866 -29.76 1.35 5.79
N VAL A 867 -30.77 0.52 5.56
CA VAL A 867 -31.77 0.18 6.59
C VAL A 867 -31.11 -0.56 7.75
N LYS A 868 -30.29 -1.59 7.46
CA LYS A 868 -29.59 -2.41 8.47
C LYS A 868 -28.70 -1.59 9.39
N CYS A 869 -28.01 -0.56 8.87
CA CYS A 869 -27.14 0.30 9.66
C CYS A 869 -27.85 1.49 10.34
N GLY A 870 -29.18 1.61 10.20
CA GLY A 870 -29.96 2.67 10.86
C GLY A 870 -30.04 4.00 10.12
N ALA A 871 -29.66 4.05 8.84
CA ALA A 871 -29.70 5.30 8.07
C ALA A 871 -31.13 5.84 7.85
N PHE A 872 -32.14 4.99 8.03
CA PHE A 872 -33.56 5.34 7.93
C PHE A 872 -34.22 5.61 9.30
N ASP A 873 -33.47 5.61 10.41
CA ASP A 873 -34.08 5.80 11.73
C ASP A 873 -34.72 7.21 11.88
N SER A 874 -34.33 8.22 11.08
CA SER A 874 -34.95 9.56 11.10
C SER A 874 -36.37 9.63 10.55
N ILE A 875 -36.80 8.67 9.71
CA ILE A 875 -38.18 8.62 9.19
C ILE A 875 -39.15 7.95 10.18
N LYS A 876 -38.68 7.62 11.41
CA LYS A 876 -39.48 7.05 12.50
C LYS A 876 -40.16 5.71 12.18
N ALA A 877 -39.62 4.96 11.24
CA ALA A 877 -40.04 3.60 10.91
C ALA A 877 -39.15 2.56 11.61
N LYS A 878 -39.71 1.42 12.00
CA LYS A 878 -38.93 0.30 12.56
C LYS A 878 -38.12 -0.37 11.45
N ARG A 879 -36.90 -0.84 11.74
CA ARG A 879 -36.06 -1.50 10.72
C ARG A 879 -36.69 -2.80 10.24
N ALA A 880 -37.35 -3.56 11.12
CA ALA A 880 -38.15 -4.72 10.74
C ALA A 880 -39.20 -4.38 9.66
N GLN A 881 -39.92 -3.25 9.85
CA GLN A 881 -40.97 -2.81 8.93
C GLN A 881 -40.39 -2.47 7.56
N LEU A 882 -39.29 -1.72 7.53
CA LEU A 882 -38.63 -1.30 6.30
C LEU A 882 -38.08 -2.47 5.48
N LEU A 883 -37.50 -3.47 6.15
CA LEU A 883 -36.99 -4.68 5.49
C LEU A 883 -38.11 -5.52 4.88
N GLU A 884 -39.25 -5.64 5.56
CA GLU A 884 -40.41 -6.39 5.07
C GLU A 884 -41.05 -5.73 3.84
N VAL A 885 -41.17 -4.40 3.85
CA VAL A 885 -41.85 -3.67 2.77
C VAL A 885 -40.94 -3.27 1.60
N LEU A 886 -39.63 -3.53 1.70
CA LEU A 886 -38.62 -3.05 0.76
C LEU A 886 -38.96 -3.41 -0.71
N ASP A 887 -39.36 -4.66 -0.96
CA ASP A 887 -39.71 -5.11 -2.32
C ASP A 887 -40.89 -4.34 -2.89
N ARG A 888 -41.95 -4.18 -2.09
CA ARG A 888 -43.15 -3.43 -2.46
C ARG A 888 -42.85 -1.94 -2.64
N ALA A 889 -41.97 -1.36 -1.82
CA ALA A 889 -41.57 0.03 -1.91
C ALA A 889 -40.87 0.34 -3.24
N VAL A 890 -39.98 -0.56 -3.68
CA VAL A 890 -39.26 -0.45 -4.95
C VAL A 890 -40.21 -0.57 -6.14
N GLU A 891 -41.17 -1.50 -6.10
CA GLU A 891 -42.19 -1.65 -7.14
C GLU A 891 -43.07 -0.40 -7.31
N VAL A 892 -43.55 0.15 -6.18
CA VAL A 892 -44.36 1.38 -6.17
C VAL A 892 -43.57 2.57 -6.72
N ALA A 893 -42.31 2.73 -6.31
CA ALA A 893 -41.43 3.78 -6.80
C ALA A 893 -41.17 3.66 -8.32
N ALA A 894 -40.93 2.45 -8.82
CA ALA A 894 -40.75 2.19 -10.26
C ALA A 894 -42.02 2.48 -11.08
N GLY A 895 -43.21 2.33 -10.48
CA GLY A 895 -44.47 2.84 -11.05
C GLY A 895 -44.46 4.36 -11.17
N ARG A 896 -44.22 5.07 -10.06
CA ARG A 896 -44.19 6.54 -10.02
C ARG A 896 -43.18 7.17 -10.97
N GLN A 897 -41.98 6.60 -11.09
CA GLN A 897 -40.96 7.07 -12.03
C GLN A 897 -41.40 6.93 -13.50
N ARG A 898 -42.14 5.87 -13.85
CA ARG A 898 -42.71 5.70 -15.19
C ARG A 898 -43.82 6.72 -15.46
N ASP A 899 -44.68 6.96 -14.48
CA ASP A 899 -45.77 7.93 -14.60
C ASP A 899 -45.20 9.35 -14.80
N LEU A 900 -44.20 9.74 -14.00
CA LEU A 900 -43.47 11.01 -14.14
C LEU A 900 -42.78 11.16 -15.51
N ALA A 901 -42.11 10.10 -16.00
CA ALA A 901 -41.41 10.12 -17.29
C ALA A 901 -42.35 10.18 -18.50
N SER A 902 -43.59 9.70 -18.36
CA SER A 902 -44.60 9.69 -19.43
C SER A 902 -45.39 11.00 -19.54
N GLY A 903 -45.14 11.98 -18.65
CA GLY A 903 -45.82 13.28 -18.67
C GLY A 903 -47.32 13.21 -18.32
N GLN A 904 -47.82 12.04 -17.91
CA GLN A 904 -49.17 11.90 -17.37
C GLN A 904 -49.19 12.43 -15.94
N MET A 905 -49.42 13.73 -15.77
CA MET A 905 -50.11 14.19 -14.56
C MET A 905 -51.47 13.49 -14.56
N GLY A 906 -51.73 12.68 -13.53
CA GLY A 906 -52.97 11.91 -13.40
C GLY A 906 -54.19 12.79 -13.71
N LEU A 907 -55.07 12.29 -14.57
CA LEU A 907 -56.25 12.98 -15.12
C LEU A 907 -57.33 13.34 -14.06
N PHE A 908 -57.04 13.13 -12.78
CA PHE A 908 -57.87 13.45 -11.63
C PHE A 908 -57.04 14.28 -10.66
N GLY A 909 -57.19 15.59 -10.77
CA GLY A 909 -56.31 16.59 -10.18
C GLY A 909 -56.41 16.74 -8.66
N GLU A 910 -55.30 17.24 -8.11
CA GLU A 910 -55.06 18.08 -6.93
C GLU A 910 -55.78 17.82 -5.59
N GLU A 911 -56.97 17.22 -5.52
CA GLU A 911 -57.67 16.88 -4.27
C GLU A 911 -57.47 15.42 -3.81
N THR A 912 -56.94 14.53 -4.66
CA THR A 912 -56.61 13.13 -4.28
C THR A 912 -55.13 12.88 -4.04
N LEU A 913 -54.26 13.86 -4.32
CA LEU A 913 -52.82 13.74 -4.05
C LEU A 913 -52.47 13.84 -2.55
N GLN A 914 -53.41 14.30 -1.71
CA GLN A 914 -53.27 14.31 -0.25
C GLN A 914 -53.75 13.03 0.44
N ASP A 915 -54.47 12.13 -0.26
CA ASP A 915 -55.16 10.99 0.35
C ASP A 915 -54.77 9.60 -0.21
N VAL A 916 -53.72 9.51 -1.04
CA VAL A 916 -53.05 8.23 -1.35
C VAL A 916 -51.74 8.16 -0.56
N ASP A 917 -51.89 8.29 0.76
CA ASP A 917 -50.80 8.19 1.72
C ASP A 917 -50.30 6.74 1.80
N ASP A 918 -49.01 6.62 1.47
CA ASP A 918 -48.04 5.65 1.91
C ASP A 918 -48.31 4.14 1.77
N LEU A 919 -47.28 3.46 1.29
CA LEU A 919 -47.05 2.04 1.58
C LEU A 919 -47.19 1.84 3.10
N ILE A 920 -48.35 1.36 3.56
CA ILE A 920 -48.64 1.20 4.97
C ILE A 920 -47.62 0.22 5.57
N LEU A 921 -46.82 0.73 6.51
CA LEU A 921 -45.87 -0.10 7.25
C LEU A 921 -46.64 -1.10 8.11
N PRO A 922 -46.35 -2.41 8.01
CA PRO A 922 -47.05 -3.42 8.80
C PRO A 922 -46.77 -3.21 10.29
N ASP A 923 -47.76 -3.40 11.15
CA ASP A 923 -47.53 -3.34 12.60
C ASP A 923 -46.85 -4.62 13.09
N ILE A 924 -45.53 -4.65 12.98
CA ILE A 924 -44.67 -5.74 13.46
C ILE A 924 -43.75 -5.26 14.59
N ALA A 925 -43.41 -6.21 15.46
CA ALA A 925 -42.41 -5.98 16.50
C ALA A 925 -41.04 -5.68 15.87
N GLU A 926 -40.26 -4.83 16.53
CA GLU A 926 -38.87 -4.57 16.11
C GLU A 926 -38.00 -5.81 16.33
N LEU A 927 -36.92 -5.92 15.56
CA LEU A 927 -35.92 -6.97 15.75
C LEU A 927 -35.30 -6.94 17.15
N PRO A 928 -34.93 -8.11 17.73
CA PRO A 928 -34.17 -8.16 18.98
C PRO A 928 -32.89 -7.31 18.89
N ILE A 929 -32.50 -6.66 19.99
CA ILE A 929 -31.35 -5.76 20.02
C ILE A 929 -30.04 -6.45 19.56
N ASP A 930 -29.85 -7.72 19.93
CA ASP A 930 -28.69 -8.53 19.53
C ASP A 930 -28.60 -8.66 18.00
N ARG A 931 -29.75 -8.76 17.31
CA ARG A 931 -29.86 -8.82 15.85
C ARG A 931 -29.61 -7.45 15.20
N LEU A 932 -30.14 -6.36 15.79
CA LEU A 932 -29.89 -5.00 15.30
C LEU A 932 -28.41 -4.63 15.37
N LEU A 933 -27.78 -4.90 16.51
CA LEU A 933 -26.35 -4.69 16.73
C LEU A 933 -25.50 -5.56 15.79
N ALA A 934 -25.89 -6.80 15.54
CA ALA A 934 -25.22 -7.66 14.56
C ALA A 934 -25.29 -7.07 13.14
N TYR A 935 -26.45 -6.55 12.72
CA TYR A 935 -26.58 -5.88 11.41
C TYR A 935 -25.76 -4.60 11.32
N GLU A 936 -25.71 -3.80 12.37
CA GLU A 936 -24.83 -2.62 12.41
C GLU A 936 -23.37 -3.00 12.25
N LYS A 937 -22.91 -4.01 12.98
CA LYS A 937 -21.52 -4.50 12.86
C LYS A 937 -21.23 -5.09 11.49
N GLU A 938 -22.18 -5.82 10.90
CA GLU A 938 -22.04 -6.38 9.57
C GLU A 938 -21.87 -5.28 8.50
N MET A 939 -22.61 -4.18 8.63
CA MET A 939 -22.65 -3.09 7.65
C MET A 939 -21.61 -1.99 7.90
N THR A 940 -21.27 -1.69 9.14
CA THR A 940 -20.36 -0.57 9.52
C THR A 940 -19.05 -1.04 10.13
N GLY A 941 -18.94 -2.33 10.48
CA GLY A 941 -17.75 -2.93 11.11
C GLY A 941 -17.74 -2.89 12.65
N PHE A 942 -18.63 -2.13 13.28
CA PHE A 942 -18.70 -1.97 14.73
C PHE A 942 -20.15 -1.72 15.19
N TYR A 943 -20.38 -1.68 16.50
CA TYR A 943 -21.70 -1.42 17.07
C TYR A 943 -21.94 0.08 17.22
N VAL A 944 -22.97 0.62 16.57
CA VAL A 944 -23.17 2.08 16.46
C VAL A 944 -24.11 2.59 17.54
N THR A 945 -25.25 1.91 17.74
CA THR A 945 -26.34 2.37 18.61
C THR A 945 -26.28 1.85 20.05
N GLY A 946 -25.41 0.89 20.35
CA GLY A 946 -25.22 0.31 21.69
C GLY A 946 -24.04 -0.66 21.75
N HIS A 947 -23.83 -1.32 22.89
CA HIS A 947 -22.80 -2.36 23.08
C HIS A 947 -23.46 -3.71 23.38
N PRO A 948 -22.96 -4.86 22.86
CA PRO A 948 -23.46 -6.19 23.24
C PRO A 948 -23.45 -6.48 24.75
N LEU A 949 -22.69 -5.70 25.53
CA LEU A 949 -22.58 -5.84 26.97
C LEU A 949 -23.71 -5.12 27.71
N ASP A 950 -24.47 -4.24 27.05
CA ASP A 950 -25.53 -3.45 27.69
C ASP A 950 -26.60 -4.35 28.33
N LYS A 951 -26.91 -5.49 27.72
CA LYS A 951 -27.79 -6.54 28.27
C LYS A 951 -27.29 -7.10 29.61
N TYR A 952 -25.99 -7.05 29.86
CA TYR A 952 -25.33 -7.63 31.02
C TYR A 952 -24.89 -6.58 32.04
N ARG A 953 -25.19 -5.30 31.82
CA ARG A 953 -24.77 -4.18 32.66
C ARG A 953 -25.07 -4.39 34.14
N ASP A 954 -26.25 -4.92 34.48
CA ASP A 954 -26.61 -5.21 35.87
C ASP A 954 -25.85 -6.38 36.47
N LYS A 955 -25.57 -7.44 35.69
CA LYS A 955 -24.74 -8.56 36.13
C LYS A 955 -23.28 -8.13 36.36
N MET A 956 -22.76 -7.25 35.51
CA MET A 956 -21.38 -6.76 35.56
C MET A 956 -21.12 -5.79 36.73
N LYS A 957 -22.15 -5.15 37.32
CA LYS A 957 -21.98 -4.27 38.50
C LYS A 957 -21.32 -4.96 39.69
N THR A 958 -21.47 -6.29 39.80
CA THR A 958 -20.90 -7.10 40.88
C THR A 958 -19.45 -7.52 40.64
N LEU A 959 -18.91 -7.23 39.45
CA LEU A 959 -17.57 -7.61 39.00
C LEU A 959 -16.62 -6.42 39.04
N VAL A 960 -15.31 -6.71 39.00
CA VAL A 960 -14.29 -5.65 38.96
C VAL A 960 -14.27 -5.04 37.56
N PRO A 961 -14.48 -3.71 37.40
CA PRO A 961 -14.29 -3.05 36.12
C PRO A 961 -12.82 -3.12 35.69
N ILE A 962 -12.57 -3.34 34.41
CA ILE A 962 -11.22 -3.52 33.87
C ILE A 962 -10.36 -2.28 34.14
N GLY A 963 -10.94 -1.08 34.00
CA GLY A 963 -10.27 0.20 34.28
C GLY A 963 -9.84 0.41 35.74
N LYS A 964 -10.26 -0.45 36.67
CA LYS A 964 -9.87 -0.39 38.10
C LYS A 964 -8.92 -1.52 38.50
N ILE A 965 -8.44 -2.34 37.57
CA ILE A 965 -7.52 -3.44 37.88
C ILE A 965 -6.21 -2.93 38.48
N SER A 966 -5.77 -1.74 38.08
CA SER A 966 -4.57 -1.07 38.61
C SER A 966 -4.63 -0.78 40.12
N ASP A 967 -5.83 -0.71 40.71
CA ASP A 967 -6.04 -0.47 42.14
C ASP A 967 -5.81 -1.73 43.00
N TYR A 968 -5.68 -2.91 42.36
CA TYR A 968 -5.53 -4.19 43.05
C TYR A 968 -4.08 -4.70 43.03
N PRO A 969 -3.58 -5.30 44.13
CA PRO A 969 -2.21 -5.80 44.20
C PRO A 969 -1.98 -6.97 43.23
N GLU A 970 -0.73 -7.11 42.79
CA GLU A 970 -0.29 -8.21 41.93
C GLU A 970 -0.60 -9.59 42.55
N GLY A 971 -0.92 -10.57 41.70
CA GLY A 971 -1.24 -11.93 42.11
C GLY A 971 -2.64 -12.09 42.73
N LYS A 972 -3.36 -10.99 43.01
CA LYS A 972 -4.74 -11.06 43.50
C LYS A 972 -5.64 -11.71 42.46
N LYS A 973 -6.47 -12.64 42.94
CA LYS A 973 -7.50 -13.28 42.12
C LYS A 973 -8.71 -12.35 42.01
N ILE A 974 -9.09 -12.00 40.79
CA ILE A 974 -10.22 -11.13 40.48
C ILE A 974 -11.17 -11.81 39.51
N LYS A 975 -12.42 -11.32 39.48
CA LYS A 975 -13.41 -11.67 38.47
C LYS A 975 -13.73 -10.43 37.65
N ILE A 976 -13.54 -10.54 36.34
CA ILE A 976 -13.83 -9.50 35.36
C ILE A 976 -14.78 -10.07 34.32
N ALA A 977 -15.49 -9.21 33.60
CA ALA A 977 -16.32 -9.62 32.49
C ALA A 977 -16.17 -8.63 31.34
N GLY A 978 -16.39 -9.13 30.13
CA GLY A 978 -16.33 -8.31 28.94
C GLY A 978 -16.60 -9.11 27.69
N LEU A 979 -16.42 -8.47 26.55
CA LEU A 979 -16.53 -9.04 25.22
C LEU A 979 -15.13 -9.45 24.74
N ILE A 980 -14.99 -10.64 24.17
CA ILE A 980 -13.73 -11.05 23.54
C ILE A 980 -13.58 -10.31 22.20
N THR A 981 -12.62 -9.40 22.09
CA THR A 981 -12.40 -8.60 20.85
C THR A 981 -11.43 -9.27 19.90
N THR A 982 -10.38 -9.91 20.43
CA THR A 982 -9.39 -10.66 19.63
C THR A 982 -9.04 -11.96 20.35
N ALA A 983 -8.74 -13.02 19.60
CA ALA A 983 -8.30 -14.29 20.15
C ALA A 983 -7.22 -14.92 19.26
N LYS A 984 -6.00 -15.08 19.80
CA LYS A 984 -4.83 -15.69 19.15
C LYS A 984 -4.53 -17.03 19.80
N ARG A 985 -4.64 -18.10 19.01
CA ARG A 985 -4.30 -19.45 19.42
C ARG A 985 -2.86 -19.73 19.01
N ILE A 986 -2.02 -20.16 19.96
CA ILE A 986 -0.63 -20.49 19.70
C ILE A 986 -0.27 -21.86 20.25
N ASN A 987 0.66 -22.54 19.59
CA ASN A 987 1.27 -23.76 20.09
C ASN A 987 2.40 -23.40 21.06
N THR A 988 2.40 -24.03 22.23
CA THR A 988 3.53 -23.98 23.16
C THR A 988 4.74 -24.75 22.59
N LYS A 989 5.93 -24.57 23.18
CA LYS A 989 7.15 -25.34 22.82
C LYS A 989 6.96 -26.86 22.98
N SER A 990 5.98 -27.30 23.78
CA SER A 990 5.61 -28.71 23.97
C SER A 990 4.50 -29.20 23.03
N GLY A 991 4.00 -28.36 22.12
CA GLY A 991 2.96 -28.71 21.13
C GLY A 991 1.52 -28.60 21.66
N GLU A 992 1.31 -28.19 22.92
CA GLU A 992 -0.03 -27.98 23.48
C GLU A 992 -0.57 -26.59 23.12
N MET A 993 -1.86 -26.51 22.79
CA MET A 993 -2.53 -25.27 22.38
C MET A 993 -2.86 -24.37 23.58
N MET A 994 -2.50 -23.09 23.49
CA MET A 994 -2.90 -22.04 24.43
C MET A 994 -3.53 -20.85 23.68
N CYS A 995 -4.23 -19.96 24.38
CA CYS A 995 -4.91 -18.81 23.78
C CYS A 995 -4.57 -17.50 24.51
N PHE A 996 -4.26 -16.46 23.75
CA PHE A 996 -4.17 -15.08 24.21
C PHE A 996 -5.35 -14.33 23.61
N PHE A 997 -6.20 -13.74 24.43
CA PHE A 997 -7.34 -12.99 23.94
C PHE A 997 -7.47 -11.65 24.66
N THR A 998 -8.01 -10.65 23.97
CA THR A 998 -8.30 -9.33 24.57
C THR A 998 -9.75 -9.31 25.03
N LEU A 999 -9.97 -8.94 26.29
CA LEU A 999 -11.28 -8.75 26.90
C LEU A 999 -11.56 -7.26 27.05
N GLU A 1000 -12.73 -6.81 26.59
CA GLU A 1000 -13.17 -5.41 26.64
C GLU A 1000 -14.42 -5.25 27.51
N ASP A 1001 -14.44 -4.27 28.41
CA ASP A 1001 -15.63 -3.85 29.13
C ASP A 1001 -15.97 -2.36 28.84
N PHE A 1002 -16.93 -1.78 29.58
CA PHE A 1002 -17.32 -0.38 29.40
C PHE A 1002 -16.24 0.65 29.83
N THR A 1003 -15.09 0.19 30.35
CA THR A 1003 -14.06 1.05 30.93
C THR A 1003 -12.72 0.91 30.22
N GLU A 1004 -12.21 -0.32 30.02
CA GLU A 1004 -10.89 -0.54 29.44
C GLU A 1004 -10.80 -1.95 28.81
N GLN A 1005 -9.69 -2.22 28.11
CA GLN A 1005 -9.37 -3.53 27.54
C GLN A 1005 -8.18 -4.16 28.27
N ILE A 1006 -8.17 -5.49 28.40
CA ILE A 1006 -7.05 -6.21 29.02
C ILE A 1006 -6.73 -7.52 28.29
N GLU A 1007 -5.45 -7.87 28.22
CA GLU A 1007 -5.01 -9.16 27.68
C GLU A 1007 -5.20 -10.27 28.72
N VAL A 1008 -5.84 -11.35 28.30
CA VAL A 1008 -6.10 -12.55 29.09
C VAL A 1008 -5.37 -13.74 28.48
N VAL A 1009 -4.62 -14.44 29.33
CA VAL A 1009 -3.83 -15.63 28.97
C VAL A 1009 -4.54 -16.89 29.44
N VAL A 1010 -4.83 -17.80 28.52
CA VAL A 1010 -5.45 -19.10 28.77
C VAL A 1010 -4.46 -20.21 28.47
N PHE A 1011 -3.97 -20.86 29.53
CA PHE A 1011 -3.07 -22.01 29.41
C PHE A 1011 -3.77 -23.28 28.90
N PRO A 1012 -3.03 -24.28 28.38
CA PRO A 1012 -3.61 -25.43 27.69
C PRO A 1012 -4.69 -26.21 28.45
N ARG A 1013 -4.52 -26.37 29.77
CA ARG A 1013 -5.51 -27.07 30.62
C ARG A 1013 -6.88 -26.40 30.62
N LEU A 1014 -6.93 -25.07 30.62
CA LEU A 1014 -8.18 -24.31 30.56
C LEU A 1014 -8.70 -24.22 29.12
N PHE A 1015 -7.79 -24.11 28.15
CA PHE A 1015 -8.14 -24.08 26.71
C PHE A 1015 -8.91 -25.33 26.27
N GLN A 1016 -8.50 -26.53 26.71
CA GLN A 1016 -9.21 -27.77 26.41
C GLN A 1016 -10.65 -27.80 26.95
N LYS A 1017 -10.91 -27.14 28.09
CA LYS A 1017 -12.24 -27.09 28.72
C LYS A 1017 -13.14 -26.00 28.13
N SER A 1018 -12.56 -24.87 27.76
CA SER A 1018 -13.30 -23.65 27.39
C SER A 1018 -13.15 -23.26 25.90
N GLY A 1019 -12.61 -24.14 25.06
CA GLY A 1019 -12.27 -23.83 23.66
C GLY A 1019 -13.42 -23.29 22.81
N ALA A 1020 -14.66 -23.75 23.04
CA ALA A 1020 -15.85 -23.25 22.35
C ALA A 1020 -16.29 -21.85 22.80
N MET A 1021 -15.89 -21.41 24.00
CA MET A 1021 -16.20 -20.10 24.56
C MET A 1021 -15.18 -19.02 24.14
N LEU A 1022 -14.04 -19.45 23.59
CA LEU A 1022 -12.95 -18.59 23.13
C LEU A 1022 -13.13 -18.21 21.65
N ALA A 1023 -14.27 -17.59 21.37
CA ALA A 1023 -14.59 -17.00 20.07
C ALA A 1023 -14.72 -15.48 20.23
N VAL A 1024 -14.37 -14.76 19.17
CA VAL A 1024 -14.58 -13.30 19.09
C VAL A 1024 -16.08 -13.01 19.23
N ASP A 1025 -16.42 -11.90 19.88
CA ASP A 1025 -17.78 -11.46 20.20
C ASP A 1025 -18.53 -12.29 21.25
N MET A 1026 -17.84 -13.21 21.94
CA MET A 1026 -18.46 -13.91 23.07
C MET A 1026 -18.35 -13.05 24.34
N PRO A 1027 -19.47 -12.74 25.02
CA PRO A 1027 -19.44 -12.11 26.34
C PRO A 1027 -19.08 -13.18 27.38
N VAL A 1028 -17.96 -12.98 28.08
CA VAL A 1028 -17.43 -13.95 29.04
C VAL A 1028 -17.10 -13.29 30.38
N ALA A 1029 -17.28 -14.03 31.46
CA ALA A 1029 -16.71 -13.75 32.75
C ALA A 1029 -15.41 -14.56 32.91
N VAL A 1030 -14.33 -13.86 33.26
CA VAL A 1030 -13.01 -14.43 33.50
C VAL A 1030 -12.70 -14.33 34.98
N THR A 1031 -12.36 -15.47 35.59
CA THR A 1031 -11.75 -15.48 36.92
C THR A 1031 -10.26 -15.76 36.76
N GLY A 1032 -9.40 -14.88 37.25
CA GLY A 1032 -7.96 -15.02 37.03
C GLY A 1032 -7.11 -14.19 37.98
N LYS A 1033 -5.79 -14.39 37.91
CA LYS A 1033 -4.81 -13.64 38.70
C LYS A 1033 -4.22 -12.49 37.89
N ILE A 1034 -4.09 -11.34 38.54
CA ILE A 1034 -3.38 -10.19 37.98
C ILE A 1034 -1.89 -10.53 37.87
N ASN A 1035 -1.35 -10.39 36.67
CA ASN A 1035 0.07 -10.49 36.38
C ASN A 1035 0.54 -9.15 35.80
N ARG A 1036 1.49 -8.50 36.47
CA ARG A 1036 2.03 -7.20 36.05
C ARG A 1036 3.42 -7.43 35.44
N ASN A 1037 3.56 -7.09 34.17
CA ASN A 1037 4.88 -6.94 33.55
C ASN A 1037 5.23 -5.45 33.44
N GLU A 1038 6.49 -5.12 33.18
CA GLU A 1038 6.98 -3.73 33.02
C GLU A 1038 6.18 -2.92 31.97
N ASP A 1039 5.56 -3.59 30.98
CA ASP A 1039 4.86 -2.95 29.86
C ASP A 1039 3.32 -2.97 29.91
N SER A 1040 2.68 -3.89 30.67
CA SER A 1040 1.21 -3.98 30.74
C SER A 1040 0.66 -4.89 31.85
N ASN A 1041 -0.58 -4.62 32.26
CA ASN A 1041 -1.36 -5.50 33.13
C ASN A 1041 -1.99 -6.63 32.30
N LYS A 1042 -1.83 -7.88 32.75
CA LYS A 1042 -2.42 -9.07 32.13
C LYS A 1042 -3.18 -9.90 33.16
N ILE A 1043 -4.12 -10.71 32.69
CA ILE A 1043 -4.83 -11.68 33.54
C ILE A 1043 -4.47 -13.08 33.11
N ILE A 1044 -3.95 -13.88 34.03
CA ILE A 1044 -3.85 -15.33 33.84
C ILE A 1044 -5.18 -15.95 34.25
N ALA A 1045 -5.92 -16.48 33.29
CA ALA A 1045 -7.23 -17.07 33.52
C ALA A 1045 -7.12 -18.42 34.24
N ASP A 1046 -7.84 -18.53 35.37
CA ASP A 1046 -8.06 -19.79 36.09
C ASP A 1046 -9.36 -20.47 35.63
N ASP A 1047 -10.39 -19.68 35.30
CA ASP A 1047 -11.72 -20.15 34.90
C ASP A 1047 -12.43 -19.16 33.95
N LEU A 1048 -13.32 -19.68 33.11
CA LEU A 1048 -14.01 -18.97 32.02
C LEU A 1048 -15.46 -19.44 31.90
N MET A 1049 -16.40 -18.50 31.89
CA MET A 1049 -17.84 -18.78 31.76
C MET A 1049 -18.51 -17.79 30.80
N VAL A 1050 -19.55 -18.22 30.10
CA VAL A 1050 -20.38 -17.32 29.26
C VAL A 1050 -21.25 -16.45 30.16
N LEU A 1051 -21.34 -15.15 29.85
CA LEU A 1051 -22.01 -14.16 30.70
C LEU A 1051 -23.53 -14.40 30.86
N ASP A 1052 -24.15 -15.11 29.91
CA ASP A 1052 -25.53 -15.59 30.02
C ASP A 1052 -25.73 -16.55 31.21
N GLN A 1053 -24.76 -17.45 31.43
CA GLN A 1053 -24.79 -18.46 32.48
C GLN A 1053 -24.33 -17.90 33.84
N PHE A 1054 -23.87 -16.65 33.86
CA PHE A 1054 -23.45 -15.97 35.07
C PHE A 1054 -24.69 -15.46 35.85
N GLY A 1055 -24.90 -15.97 37.06
CA GLY A 1055 -26.02 -15.63 37.95
C GLY A 1055 -25.90 -16.33 39.31
N PRO A 1056 -26.69 -15.92 40.33
CA PRO A 1056 -26.63 -16.52 41.66
C PRO A 1056 -27.09 -18.00 41.63
N GLU A 1057 -26.38 -18.87 42.34
CA GLU A 1057 -26.77 -20.26 42.57
C GLU A 1057 -27.48 -20.38 43.92
N VAL A 1058 -28.67 -20.98 43.96
CA VAL A 1058 -29.38 -21.27 45.21
C VAL A 1058 -29.14 -22.73 45.60
N ARG A 1059 -28.52 -22.96 46.74
CA ARG A 1059 -28.30 -24.30 47.28
C ARG A 1059 -29.20 -24.53 48.47
N ILE A 1060 -30.00 -25.58 48.40
CA ILE A 1060 -30.96 -25.98 49.42
C ILE A 1060 -30.47 -27.29 50.04
N THR A 1061 -30.25 -27.29 51.35
CA THR A 1061 -29.73 -28.46 52.08
C THR A 1061 -30.89 -29.20 52.75
N ILE A 1062 -31.07 -30.48 52.40
CA ILE A 1062 -32.14 -31.34 52.93
C ILE A 1062 -31.52 -32.38 53.86
N ARG A 1063 -31.93 -32.37 55.13
CA ARG A 1063 -31.45 -33.30 56.16
C ARG A 1063 -32.17 -34.66 56.06
N LYS A 1064 -31.61 -35.68 56.70
CA LYS A 1064 -32.09 -37.07 56.65
C LYS A 1064 -33.57 -37.23 57.06
N ASP A 1065 -34.01 -36.49 58.07
CA ASP A 1065 -35.38 -36.47 58.57
C ASP A 1065 -36.36 -35.72 57.64
N GLN A 1066 -35.83 -34.96 56.69
CA GLN A 1066 -36.57 -34.11 55.75
C GLN A 1066 -36.64 -34.70 54.34
N GLU A 1067 -35.93 -35.80 54.05
CA GLU A 1067 -35.94 -36.48 52.76
C GLU A 1067 -37.20 -37.36 52.60
N ASN A 1068 -38.38 -36.72 52.54
CA ASN A 1068 -39.67 -37.39 52.41
C ASN A 1068 -40.58 -36.69 51.38
N ALA A 1069 -41.57 -37.42 50.86
CA ALA A 1069 -42.44 -36.94 49.78
C ALA A 1069 -43.26 -35.69 50.15
N HIS A 1070 -43.53 -35.45 51.44
CA HIS A 1070 -44.28 -34.28 51.90
C HIS A 1070 -43.46 -32.99 51.74
N ILE A 1071 -42.20 -33.00 52.19
CA ILE A 1071 -41.28 -31.86 52.08
C ILE A 1071 -40.98 -31.53 50.61
N PHE A 1072 -40.74 -32.53 49.76
CA PHE A 1072 -40.53 -32.28 48.33
C PHE A 1072 -41.75 -31.67 47.64
N SER A 1073 -42.97 -32.03 48.05
CA SER A 1073 -44.21 -31.42 47.55
C SER A 1073 -44.33 -29.95 47.95
N GLN A 1074 -43.98 -29.63 49.20
CA GLN A 1074 -43.97 -28.25 49.70
C GLN A 1074 -42.90 -27.39 49.00
N LEU A 1075 -41.68 -27.91 48.83
CA LEU A 1075 -40.62 -27.24 48.07
C LEU A 1075 -41.03 -27.01 46.61
N LYS A 1076 -41.71 -27.98 45.98
CA LYS A 1076 -42.23 -27.83 44.63
C LYS A 1076 -43.28 -26.72 44.51
N ALA A 1077 -44.13 -26.55 45.52
CA ALA A 1077 -45.08 -25.42 45.57
C ALA A 1077 -44.34 -24.08 45.66
N VAL A 1078 -43.31 -23.98 46.49
CA VAL A 1078 -42.47 -22.78 46.61
C VAL A 1078 -41.70 -22.49 45.32
N PHE A 1079 -41.18 -23.50 44.63
CA PHE A 1079 -40.49 -23.31 43.34
C PHE A 1079 -41.42 -22.80 42.25
N ASN A 1080 -42.70 -23.24 42.26
CA ASN A 1080 -43.70 -22.74 41.34
C ASN A 1080 -44.12 -21.29 41.66
N GLU A 1081 -44.23 -20.95 42.95
CA GLU A 1081 -44.64 -19.61 43.40
C GLU A 1081 -43.55 -18.56 43.15
N PHE A 1082 -42.29 -18.90 43.41
CA PHE A 1082 -41.15 -17.99 43.27
C PHE A 1082 -40.30 -18.28 42.04
N HIS A 1083 -40.90 -18.79 40.96
CA HIS A 1083 -40.19 -19.19 39.75
C HIS A 1083 -39.25 -18.08 39.22
N GLY A 1084 -38.06 -18.46 38.75
CA GLY A 1084 -37.05 -17.49 38.31
C GLY A 1084 -35.84 -18.09 37.61
N SER A 1085 -34.76 -17.31 37.52
CA SER A 1085 -33.57 -17.63 36.72
C SER A 1085 -32.37 -18.13 37.51
N ALA A 1086 -32.44 -18.16 38.85
CA ALA A 1086 -31.35 -18.68 39.68
C ALA A 1086 -31.39 -20.21 39.75
N VAL A 1087 -30.26 -20.84 39.43
CA VAL A 1087 -30.16 -22.30 39.39
C VAL A 1087 -30.27 -22.87 40.80
N VAL A 1088 -31.19 -23.82 41.00
CA VAL A 1088 -31.39 -24.47 42.30
C VAL A 1088 -30.66 -25.81 42.35
N PHE A 1089 -29.90 -26.02 43.42
CA PHE A 1089 -29.26 -27.30 43.75
C PHE A 1089 -29.84 -27.84 45.05
N LEU A 1090 -30.27 -29.10 45.04
CA LEU A 1090 -30.69 -29.81 46.25
C LEU A 1090 -29.51 -30.65 46.75
N HIS A 1091 -29.06 -30.38 47.97
CA HIS A 1091 -28.01 -31.15 48.64
C HIS A 1091 -28.64 -32.09 49.67
N LEU A 1092 -28.67 -33.38 49.35
CA LEU A 1092 -29.19 -34.42 50.22
C LEU A 1092 -28.08 -34.89 51.16
N VAL A 1093 -28.19 -34.56 52.45
CA VAL A 1093 -27.12 -34.77 53.43
C VAL A 1093 -26.85 -36.26 53.69
N ASP A 1094 -27.87 -37.12 53.71
CA ASP A 1094 -27.70 -38.55 54.04
C ASP A 1094 -27.04 -39.35 52.92
N SER A 1095 -27.34 -39.00 51.67
CA SER A 1095 -26.77 -39.67 50.48
C SER A 1095 -25.54 -38.95 49.91
N ALA A 1096 -25.17 -37.80 50.47
CA ALA A 1096 -24.13 -36.89 49.96
C ALA A 1096 -24.29 -36.56 48.46
N ARG A 1097 -25.54 -36.51 47.98
CA ARG A 1097 -25.87 -36.24 46.57
C ARG A 1097 -26.25 -34.78 46.40
N VAL A 1098 -25.68 -34.15 45.37
CA VAL A 1098 -26.10 -32.84 44.89
C VAL A 1098 -26.87 -33.04 43.60
N ILE A 1099 -28.13 -32.62 43.59
CA ILE A 1099 -29.03 -32.72 42.44
C ILE A 1099 -29.24 -31.31 41.89
N LYS A 1100 -28.84 -31.08 40.64
CA LYS A 1100 -29.23 -29.89 39.89
C LYS A 1100 -30.68 -30.05 39.45
N THR A 1101 -31.54 -29.09 39.80
CA THR A 1101 -32.95 -29.15 39.40
C THR A 1101 -33.14 -28.68 37.95
N GLU A 1102 -34.22 -29.16 37.32
CA GLU A 1102 -34.66 -28.69 36.01
C GLU A 1102 -35.11 -27.22 36.06
N GLN A 1103 -35.07 -26.53 34.91
CA GLN A 1103 -35.34 -25.09 34.81
C GLN A 1103 -36.70 -24.68 35.40
N GLN A 1104 -37.71 -25.54 35.30
CA GLN A 1104 -39.04 -25.31 35.90
C GLN A 1104 -39.01 -25.14 37.44
N TYR A 1105 -37.95 -25.60 38.10
CA TYR A 1105 -37.77 -25.52 39.55
C TYR A 1105 -36.74 -24.46 39.96
N TRP A 1106 -36.32 -23.60 39.05
CA TRP A 1106 -35.45 -22.47 39.36
C TRP A 1106 -36.26 -21.33 39.97
N ILE A 1107 -35.65 -20.55 40.85
CA ILE A 1107 -36.35 -19.51 41.61
C ILE A 1107 -35.71 -18.14 41.45
N THR A 1108 -36.45 -17.09 41.81
CA THR A 1108 -35.90 -15.77 42.07
C THR A 1108 -35.54 -15.69 43.55
N PRO A 1109 -34.25 -15.52 43.92
CA PRO A 1109 -33.80 -15.55 45.31
C PRO A 1109 -34.17 -14.25 46.05
N SER A 1110 -35.47 -14.07 46.30
CA SER A 1110 -36.02 -12.99 47.12
C SER A 1110 -36.01 -13.38 48.60
N THR A 1111 -36.01 -12.39 49.49
CA THR A 1111 -36.09 -12.63 50.95
C THR A 1111 -37.33 -13.47 51.31
N ALA A 1112 -38.45 -13.28 50.61
CA ALA A 1112 -39.67 -14.06 50.80
C ALA A 1112 -39.50 -15.52 50.35
N ALA A 1113 -38.80 -15.77 49.23
CA ALA A 1113 -38.51 -17.13 48.76
C ALA A 1113 -37.59 -17.88 49.72
N ILE A 1114 -36.57 -17.20 50.26
CA ILE A 1114 -35.63 -17.79 51.25
C ILE A 1114 -36.40 -18.14 52.53
N GLN A 1115 -37.20 -17.21 53.07
CA GLN A 1115 -38.01 -17.45 54.27
C GLN A 1115 -39.03 -18.57 54.07
N ALA A 1116 -39.64 -18.69 52.89
CA ALA A 1116 -40.56 -19.77 52.57
C ALA A 1116 -39.85 -21.14 52.59
N ILE A 1117 -38.64 -21.23 52.03
CA ILE A 1117 -37.86 -22.48 52.05
C ILE A 1117 -37.34 -22.79 53.47
N GLU A 1118 -36.86 -21.79 54.21
CA GLU A 1118 -36.42 -21.96 55.60
C GLU A 1118 -37.57 -22.31 56.55
N SER A 1119 -38.79 -21.85 56.28
CA SER A 1119 -39.97 -22.26 57.06
C SER A 1119 -40.29 -23.76 56.95
N ILE A 1120 -39.87 -24.38 55.83
CA ILE A 1120 -40.07 -25.81 55.55
C ILE A 1120 -38.88 -26.64 56.07
N LEU A 1121 -37.64 -26.14 55.91
CA LEU A 1121 -36.41 -26.89 56.18
C LEU A 1121 -35.68 -26.49 57.47
N GLY A 1122 -36.14 -25.44 58.14
CA GLY A 1122 -35.47 -24.79 59.26
C GLY A 1122 -34.38 -23.79 58.83
N ASP A 1123 -33.94 -22.97 59.77
CA ASP A 1123 -32.90 -21.95 59.56
C ASP A 1123 -31.60 -22.55 58.99
N ASN A 1124 -30.95 -21.82 58.08
CA ASN A 1124 -29.77 -22.26 57.31
C ASN A 1124 -30.03 -23.40 56.31
N GLY A 1125 -31.29 -23.65 55.94
CA GLY A 1125 -31.66 -24.61 54.90
C GLY A 1125 -31.31 -24.15 53.48
N VAL A 1126 -31.01 -22.85 53.28
CA VAL A 1126 -30.71 -22.25 51.98
C VAL A 1126 -29.44 -21.40 52.03
N SER A 1127 -28.59 -21.51 51.02
CA SER A 1127 -27.45 -20.61 50.80
C SER A 1127 -27.42 -20.12 49.36
N ILE A 1128 -27.11 -18.84 49.15
CA ILE A 1128 -26.95 -18.25 47.81
C ILE A 1128 -25.45 -18.03 47.57
N THR A 1129 -24.96 -18.50 46.43
CA THR A 1129 -23.53 -18.43 46.03
C THR A 1129 -23.32 -17.73 44.70
#